data_AF-A0AAW0L3U8-F1
#
_entry.id   AF-A0AAW0L3U8-F1
#
_cell.length_a   1.000
_cell.length_b   1.000
_cell.length_c   1.000
_cell.angle_alpha   90.00
_cell.angle_beta   90.00
_cell.angle_gamma   90.00
#
_symmetry.space_group_name_H-M   'P 1'
#
loop_
_entity.id
_entity.type
_entity.pdbx_description
1 polymer ?
#
loop_
_entity_poly.entity_id
_entity_poly.type
_entity_poly.pdbx_seq_one_letter_code
_entity_poly.pdbx_strand_id
1 'polypeptide(L)'
;MAKKGTKRCPIFSMFMLLFLIFNLPMLHGEELELLLSFKASIKDQFGFLSDWNSSATFCNWHGIVCDNSSHVNSLELSGQNISGKLSASIFQLQYVKVVDLSNNQLFGEIPGQMKSLKWIYLGYNNLSGEIPTEIGDLTSLNHLDVVYNNLRGHIPFSLGNLSNLQYLFLYENKLTGPIPRSLFNLKKLASLDLSINSLFGEIPELIIQLQNLEILHLFSNNFTGKIPAALTSLPRLQVLQLWSNQLSGEIPRDLGRLNNLTVLDLSTNYLSGKIPESLCNSGQLYKLILFSNSLEGEIPTSLSSCKSLKRVRLQNNRLSGELSSGFTKLPLVNFLDISNNYLSGRIDKQKWDMASLEMLNLGKNNFFGELPGSFGSDKLQNLDLSENQFSGNIPKSFGGLSELVQLELRENKLSVLLPAIITFVVAILQVVYRNARAGNELEQKRVENENGIWEMQFFDSKVSKSLTMEDIFSSAKDENVIMRGNKNGVSVSYRGKSLMNNMQFVVKEMKGENTVLPTSFWSVVAEFGKLKHPNIIRLMGICWSEKSGFLVYEYVEGKVLSEVLRNLSWERRRKIAIGIAKALSFLHGYCSPSVVVGDMSPERVLVDGKDEPRLSLSLPAGLACTDIQFSSAYVAPETRETKEMTEQSDIYGFGLILIELLTGKSPTDTEFGMQENNIVEWARYCYSDCHLDVWIDSMIRGHATNNQNEIVETMNLALHCTATDPTARPCATQVLKNLESAMKPSSCVSNLKFSSSN
;
A
#
# COMPACT_ATOMS: atom_id res chain seq x y z
N MET A 1 37.26 83.34 41.81
CA MET A 1 37.71 82.04 41.25
C MET A 1 36.75 80.97 41.78
N ALA A 2 35.68 80.53 41.10
CA ALA A 2 35.60 79.90 39.79
C ALA A 2 36.51 78.65 39.70
N LYS A 3 36.07 77.45 39.30
CA LYS A 3 34.75 77.01 38.81
C LYS A 3 34.68 75.48 38.82
N LYS A 4 33.57 74.98 39.38
CA LYS A 4 32.66 73.94 38.84
C LYS A 4 33.24 72.58 38.44
N GLY A 5 33.09 71.62 39.35
CA GLY A 5 32.90 70.21 39.00
C GLY A 5 31.57 70.02 38.27
N THR A 6 31.65 69.58 37.02
CA THR A 6 30.52 69.14 36.21
C THR A 6 30.11 67.74 36.65
N LYS A 7 28.96 67.65 37.31
CA LYS A 7 28.19 66.41 37.47
C LYS A 7 27.94 65.83 36.07
N ARG A 8 28.58 64.71 35.73
CA ARG A 8 28.12 63.89 34.59
C ARG A 8 26.75 63.34 34.96
N CYS A 9 25.75 63.76 34.18
CA CYS A 9 24.35 63.37 34.28
C CYS A 9 24.18 61.84 34.40
N PRO A 10 23.34 61.35 35.33
CA PRO A 10 22.83 59.97 35.29
C PRO A 10 21.81 59.78 34.14
N ILE A 11 21.50 60.84 33.40
CA ILE A 11 20.47 60.87 32.35
C ILE A 11 20.82 59.94 31.18
N PHE A 12 22.10 59.70 30.85
CA PHE A 12 22.43 58.83 29.70
C PHE A 12 22.30 57.32 30.00
N SER A 13 22.58 56.90 31.24
CA SER A 13 22.33 55.51 31.70
C SER A 13 20.86 55.28 32.01
N MET A 14 20.16 56.31 32.52
CA MET A 14 18.71 56.26 32.72
C MET A 14 17.95 56.27 31.39
N PHE A 15 18.44 56.96 30.35
CA PHE A 15 17.85 56.91 29.00
C PHE A 15 18.03 55.55 28.31
N MET A 16 19.16 54.85 28.52
CA MET A 16 19.34 53.48 28.02
C MET A 16 18.45 52.46 28.75
N LEU A 17 18.31 52.58 30.09
CA LEU A 17 17.36 51.76 30.84
C LEU A 17 15.90 52.10 30.52
N LEU A 18 15.56 53.39 30.35
CA LEU A 18 14.23 53.81 29.93
C LEU A 18 13.94 53.36 28.49
N PHE A 19 14.90 53.36 27.57
CA PHE A 19 14.73 52.79 26.23
C PHE A 19 14.44 51.29 26.28
N LEU A 20 15.12 50.53 27.15
CA LEU A 20 14.86 49.09 27.32
C LEU A 20 13.48 48.83 27.99
N ILE A 21 13.12 49.63 28.99
CA ILE A 21 11.84 49.51 29.73
C ILE A 21 10.64 49.96 28.88
N PHE A 22 10.79 50.93 27.97
CA PHE A 22 9.71 51.35 27.07
C PHE A 22 9.56 50.47 25.82
N ASN A 23 10.61 49.78 25.35
CA ASN A 23 10.52 48.91 24.16
C ASN A 23 10.02 47.48 24.46
N LEU A 24 10.30 46.94 25.66
CA LEU A 24 9.87 45.58 26.05
C LEU A 24 8.34 45.37 25.99
N PRO A 25 7.49 46.30 26.49
CA PRO A 25 6.03 46.21 26.35
C PRO A 25 5.55 46.38 24.90
N MET A 26 6.25 47.19 24.09
CA MET A 26 5.93 47.37 22.67
C MET A 26 6.17 46.08 21.88
N LEU A 27 7.29 45.40 22.14
CA LEU A 27 7.68 44.19 21.42
C LEU A 27 6.78 42.99 21.72
N HIS A 28 6.33 42.86 22.97
CA HIS A 28 5.32 41.86 23.35
C HIS A 28 3.95 42.14 22.70
N GLY A 29 3.62 43.42 22.46
CA GLY A 29 2.43 43.82 21.71
C GLY A 29 2.48 43.38 20.26
N GLU A 30 3.63 43.54 19.60
CA GLU A 30 3.83 43.13 18.20
C GLU A 30 3.72 41.60 18.04
N GLU A 31 4.31 40.80 18.93
CA GLU A 31 4.19 39.33 18.87
C GLU A 31 2.73 38.87 19.04
N LEU A 32 2.00 39.49 19.97
CA LEU A 32 0.58 39.20 20.20
C LEU A 32 -0.26 39.50 18.95
N GLU A 33 -0.04 40.65 18.30
CA GLU A 33 -0.74 41.01 17.07
C GLU A 33 -0.47 40.02 15.92
N LEU A 34 0.79 39.59 15.76
CA LEU A 34 1.16 38.61 14.73
C LEU A 34 0.51 37.23 14.96
N LEU A 35 0.46 36.76 16.22
CA LEU A 35 -0.19 35.51 16.59
C LEU A 35 -1.72 35.56 16.38
N LEU A 36 -2.37 36.65 16.80
CA LEU A 36 -3.81 36.83 16.58
C LEU A 36 -4.15 37.01 15.10
N SER A 37 -3.28 37.66 14.32
CA SER A 37 -3.39 37.74 12.86
C SER A 37 -3.30 36.36 12.22
N PHE A 38 -2.39 35.50 12.69
CA PHE A 38 -2.30 34.13 12.23
C PHE A 38 -3.56 33.34 12.57
N LYS A 39 -4.04 33.39 13.81
CA LYS A 39 -5.30 32.75 14.22
C LYS A 39 -6.47 33.18 13.34
N ALA A 40 -6.56 34.46 12.98
CA ALA A 40 -7.62 34.96 12.10
C ALA A 40 -7.54 34.44 10.66
N SER A 41 -6.35 34.01 10.21
CA SER A 41 -6.11 33.48 8.85
C SER A 41 -6.43 31.99 8.70
N ILE A 42 -6.56 31.28 9.82
CA ILE A 42 -6.77 29.83 9.87
C ILE A 42 -8.15 29.48 10.43
N LYS A 43 -8.59 28.26 10.16
CA LYS A 43 -9.79 27.65 10.67
C LYS A 43 -9.39 26.50 11.59
N ASP A 44 -9.78 26.63 12.84
CA ASP A 44 -9.54 25.65 13.90
C ASP A 44 -10.86 24.94 14.23
N GLN A 45 -11.06 23.77 13.61
CA GLN A 45 -12.33 23.05 13.71
C GLN A 45 -12.55 22.44 15.09
N PHE A 46 -11.48 22.06 15.79
CA PHE A 46 -11.55 21.40 17.09
C PHE A 46 -11.40 22.37 18.27
N GLY A 47 -11.15 23.65 18.00
CA GLY A 47 -11.02 24.67 19.04
C GLY A 47 -9.71 24.56 19.82
N PHE A 48 -8.67 23.96 19.23
CA PHE A 48 -7.34 23.82 19.86
C PHE A 48 -6.72 25.18 20.22
N LEU A 49 -6.96 26.20 19.39
CA LEU A 49 -6.47 27.57 19.57
C LEU A 49 -7.48 28.44 20.32
N SER A 50 -8.47 27.87 21.01
CA SER A 50 -9.54 28.63 21.66
C SER A 50 -9.03 29.62 22.73
N ASP A 51 -7.93 29.29 23.39
CA ASP A 51 -7.26 30.09 24.42
C ASP A 51 -6.40 31.23 23.87
N TRP A 52 -6.13 31.28 22.56
CA TRP A 52 -5.43 32.39 21.90
C TRP A 52 -6.30 33.65 21.87
N ASN A 53 -6.31 34.42 22.96
CA ASN A 53 -7.14 35.61 23.13
C ASN A 53 -6.42 36.68 23.97
N SER A 54 -6.89 37.92 23.94
CA SER A 54 -6.25 39.05 24.62
C SER A 54 -6.30 39.02 26.16
N SER A 55 -6.89 37.99 26.78
CA SER A 55 -7.08 37.92 28.23
C SER A 55 -5.93 37.25 28.99
N ALA A 56 -5.07 36.49 28.31
CA ALA A 56 -3.95 35.76 28.89
C ALA A 56 -2.60 36.10 28.22
N THR A 57 -1.50 35.89 28.93
CA THR A 57 -0.15 35.96 28.34
C THR A 57 0.00 34.86 27.29
N PHE A 58 0.41 35.21 26.06
CA PHE A 58 0.51 34.26 24.96
C PHE A 58 1.46 33.08 25.22
N CYS A 59 2.40 33.21 26.15
CA CYS A 59 3.28 32.12 26.56
C CYS A 59 2.58 30.95 27.28
N ASN A 60 1.32 31.13 27.69
CA ASN A 60 0.50 30.06 28.26
C ASN A 60 -0.46 29.45 27.24
N TRP A 61 -0.43 29.90 25.99
CA TRP A 61 -1.33 29.39 24.96
C TRP A 61 -0.90 28.02 24.45
N HIS A 62 -1.88 27.20 24.08
CA HIS A 62 -1.62 25.90 23.45
C HIS A 62 -0.76 26.07 22.19
N GLY A 63 0.30 25.26 22.10
CA GLY A 63 1.25 25.29 20.99
C GLY A 63 2.22 26.46 20.98
N ILE A 64 2.25 27.34 21.99
CA ILE A 64 3.25 28.42 22.09
C ILE A 64 4.27 28.06 23.18
N VAL A 65 5.56 28.12 22.82
CA VAL A 65 6.65 28.01 23.79
C VAL A 65 7.49 29.28 23.75
N CYS A 66 7.56 29.98 24.87
CA CYS A 66 8.40 31.16 25.01
C CYS A 66 9.81 30.83 25.53
N ASP A 67 10.76 31.73 25.27
CA ASP A 67 12.08 31.67 25.90
C ASP A 67 12.10 32.26 27.31
N ASN A 68 13.28 32.25 27.94
CA ASN A 68 13.49 32.81 29.28
C ASN A 68 13.20 34.31 29.40
N SER A 69 13.10 35.02 28.26
CA SER A 69 12.76 36.45 28.19
C SER A 69 11.28 36.68 27.85
N SER A 70 10.46 35.62 27.82
CA SER A 70 9.03 35.64 27.48
C SER A 70 8.72 35.99 26.02
N HIS A 71 9.68 35.83 25.10
CA HIS A 71 9.44 35.96 23.66
C HIS A 71 9.11 34.61 23.02
N VAL A 72 8.33 34.61 21.94
CA VAL A 72 7.93 33.36 21.27
C VAL A 72 9.15 32.71 20.65
N ASN A 73 9.45 31.48 21.08
CA ASN A 73 10.60 30.71 20.61
C ASN A 73 10.18 29.50 19.76
N SER A 74 9.06 28.84 20.07
CA SER A 74 8.51 27.71 19.32
C SER A 74 7.02 27.91 19.09
N LEU A 75 6.58 27.52 17.90
CA LEU A 75 5.17 27.32 17.57
C LEU A 75 4.98 25.84 17.20
N GLU A 76 4.18 25.10 17.98
CA GLU A 76 4.00 23.64 17.90
C GLU A 76 2.52 23.30 17.70
N LEU A 77 2.09 23.24 16.44
CA LEU A 77 0.69 23.02 16.05
C LEU A 77 0.53 21.81 15.12
N SER A 78 1.42 20.83 15.22
CA SER A 78 1.35 19.62 14.38
C SER A 78 0.12 18.77 14.69
N GLY A 79 -0.56 18.24 13.66
CA GLY A 79 -1.63 17.25 13.85
C GLY A 79 -2.95 17.80 14.40
N GLN A 80 -3.19 19.11 14.30
CA GLN A 80 -4.33 19.78 14.96
C GLN A 80 -5.55 20.00 14.05
N ASN A 81 -5.53 19.43 12.84
CA ASN A 81 -6.60 19.57 11.85
C ASN A 81 -6.92 21.04 11.50
N ILE A 82 -5.91 21.90 11.54
CA ILE A 82 -6.02 23.32 11.20
C ILE A 82 -6.08 23.45 9.68
N SER A 83 -7.06 24.18 9.17
CA SER A 83 -7.18 24.48 7.73
C SER A 83 -7.08 25.99 7.48
N GLY A 84 -6.95 26.41 6.22
CA GLY A 84 -6.87 27.84 5.87
C GLY A 84 -5.60 28.18 5.11
N LYS A 85 -5.49 29.45 4.71
CA LYS A 85 -4.32 29.91 3.95
C LYS A 85 -3.17 30.19 4.92
N LEU A 86 -1.98 29.66 4.64
CA LEU A 86 -0.79 29.94 5.44
C LEU A 86 -0.44 31.44 5.37
N SER A 87 -0.52 32.12 6.52
CA SER A 87 -0.16 33.53 6.66
C SER A 87 1.33 33.72 6.93
N ALA A 88 1.90 34.83 6.46
CA ALA A 88 3.28 35.23 6.73
C ALA A 88 3.50 35.68 8.19
N SER A 89 2.45 36.01 8.94
CA SER A 89 2.56 36.73 10.22
C SER A 89 3.41 35.99 11.27
N ILE A 90 3.23 34.68 11.45
CA ILE A 90 4.05 33.88 12.39
C ILE A 90 5.52 33.79 11.99
N PHE A 91 5.84 33.91 10.71
CA PHE A 91 7.22 33.88 10.22
C PHE A 91 7.95 35.22 10.43
N GLN A 92 7.23 36.27 10.83
CA GLN A 92 7.79 37.59 11.14
C GLN A 92 8.15 37.76 12.62
N LEU A 93 7.77 36.81 13.49
CA LEU A 93 8.15 36.81 14.90
C LEU A 93 9.67 36.88 15.03
N GLN A 94 10.18 37.82 15.82
CA GLN A 94 11.61 38.16 15.79
C GLN A 94 12.51 37.06 16.39
N TYR A 95 12.01 36.36 17.39
CA TYR A 95 12.76 35.42 18.21
C TYR A 95 12.40 33.95 17.95
N VAL A 96 11.44 33.69 17.04
CA VAL A 96 10.98 32.34 16.75
C VAL A 96 12.10 31.52 16.11
N LYS A 97 12.32 30.32 16.63
CA LYS A 97 13.34 29.38 16.13
C LYS A 97 12.71 28.15 15.51
N VAL A 98 11.56 27.72 16.02
CA VAL A 98 10.82 26.54 15.54
C VAL A 98 9.43 26.98 15.11
N VAL A 99 9.04 26.58 13.91
CA VAL A 99 7.65 26.60 13.47
C VAL A 99 7.31 25.20 12.99
N ASP A 100 6.41 24.55 13.69
CA ASP A 100 5.85 23.26 13.33
C ASP A 100 4.34 23.37 13.12
N LEU A 101 3.95 23.29 11.85
CA LEU A 101 2.56 23.24 11.38
C LEU A 101 2.28 21.94 10.62
N SER A 102 3.12 20.92 10.81
CA SER A 102 3.01 19.66 10.05
C SER A 102 1.69 18.93 10.30
N ASN A 103 1.29 18.04 9.38
CA ASN A 103 0.11 17.20 9.54
C ASN A 103 -1.19 18.01 9.78
N ASN A 104 -1.46 18.95 8.88
CA ASN A 104 -2.63 19.83 8.92
C ASN A 104 -3.25 19.96 7.50
N GLN A 105 -4.22 20.85 7.32
CA GLN A 105 -4.91 21.10 6.05
C GLN A 105 -4.62 22.52 5.52
N LEU A 106 -3.43 23.06 5.77
CA LEU A 106 -3.05 24.40 5.33
C LEU A 106 -2.84 24.42 3.82
N PHE A 107 -3.25 25.49 3.16
CA PHE A 107 -3.08 25.68 1.71
C PHE A 107 -2.51 27.06 1.37
N GLY A 108 -2.24 27.29 0.08
CA GLY A 108 -1.61 28.52 -0.41
C GLY A 108 -0.09 28.38 -0.51
N GLU A 109 0.59 29.49 -0.73
CA GLU A 109 2.04 29.52 -0.95
C GLU A 109 2.81 29.62 0.37
N ILE A 110 4.02 29.07 0.38
CA ILE A 110 4.95 29.29 1.50
C ILE A 110 5.37 30.77 1.49
N PRO A 111 5.23 31.52 2.60
CA PRO A 111 5.64 32.92 2.65
C PRO A 111 7.16 33.10 2.54
N GLY A 112 7.66 33.99 1.68
CA GLY A 112 9.10 34.26 1.58
C GLY A 112 9.68 35.11 2.72
N GLN A 113 8.88 35.95 3.38
CA GLN A 113 9.35 36.86 4.42
C GLN A 113 9.45 36.16 5.77
N MET A 114 10.61 35.57 6.07
CA MET A 114 10.87 34.84 7.32
C MET A 114 12.07 35.43 8.08
N LYS A 115 12.04 35.41 9.42
CA LYS A 115 13.15 35.89 10.26
C LYS A 115 13.61 34.82 11.26
N SER A 116 14.93 34.66 11.37
CA SER A 116 15.61 33.99 12.51
C SER A 116 15.26 32.52 12.80
N LEU A 117 14.67 31.79 11.84
CA LEU A 117 14.27 30.39 12.03
C LEU A 117 15.45 29.41 12.00
N LYS A 118 15.33 28.35 12.81
CA LYS A 118 16.24 27.19 12.86
C LYS A 118 15.58 25.91 12.35
N TRP A 119 14.29 25.75 12.60
CA TRP A 119 13.52 24.57 12.21
C TRP A 119 12.19 25.00 11.61
N ILE A 120 11.91 24.50 10.41
CA ILE A 120 10.65 24.71 9.70
C ILE A 120 10.09 23.32 9.39
N TYR A 121 8.91 23.02 9.94
CA TYR A 121 8.15 21.81 9.66
C TYR A 121 6.78 22.20 9.11
N LEU A 122 6.61 22.05 7.81
CA LEU A 122 5.38 22.32 7.07
C LEU A 122 4.89 21.07 6.32
N GLY A 123 5.44 19.91 6.66
CA GLY A 123 5.11 18.62 6.07
C GLY A 123 3.62 18.26 6.16
N TYR A 124 3.13 17.42 5.26
CA TYR A 124 1.78 16.85 5.32
C TYR A 124 0.70 17.94 5.40
N ASN A 125 0.68 18.79 4.37
CA ASN A 125 -0.29 19.87 4.20
C ASN A 125 -0.71 19.95 2.72
N ASN A 126 -1.47 20.98 2.35
CA ASN A 126 -1.93 21.23 0.99
C ASN A 126 -1.29 22.51 0.39
N LEU A 127 -0.07 22.85 0.81
CA LEU A 127 0.67 24.03 0.32
C LEU A 127 1.02 23.87 -1.16
N SER A 128 1.11 24.97 -1.87
CA SER A 128 1.28 25.02 -3.33
C SER A 128 2.21 26.16 -3.74
N GLY A 129 2.42 26.38 -5.04
CA GLY A 129 3.35 27.38 -5.53
C GLY A 129 4.80 26.91 -5.47
N GLU A 130 5.74 27.83 -5.64
CA GLU A 130 7.18 27.52 -5.61
C GLU A 130 7.76 27.60 -4.19
N ILE A 131 8.91 26.97 -3.97
CA ILE A 131 9.70 27.20 -2.77
C ILE A 131 10.30 28.62 -2.87
N PRO A 132 10.01 29.55 -1.94
CA PRO A 132 10.51 30.92 -2.02
C PRO A 132 12.04 31.00 -1.97
N THR A 133 12.63 31.86 -2.80
CA THR A 133 14.09 32.07 -2.82
C THR A 133 14.63 32.63 -1.50
N GLU A 134 13.81 33.40 -0.79
CA GLU A 134 14.08 34.09 0.46
C GLU A 134 14.32 33.13 1.62
N ILE A 135 13.87 31.87 1.52
CA ILE A 135 14.26 30.82 2.49
C ILE A 135 15.78 30.69 2.56
N GLY A 136 16.48 30.92 1.44
CA GLY A 136 17.94 30.92 1.37
C GLY A 136 18.64 31.98 2.24
N ASP A 137 17.92 33.00 2.71
CA ASP A 137 18.46 34.05 3.59
C ASP A 137 18.48 33.61 5.06
N LEU A 138 17.79 32.51 5.41
CA LEU A 138 17.72 31.95 6.76
C LEU A 138 19.00 31.19 7.12
N THR A 139 20.14 31.87 7.17
CA THR A 139 21.46 31.25 7.38
C THR A 139 21.62 30.47 8.70
N SER A 140 20.70 30.64 9.66
CA SER A 140 20.63 29.85 10.90
C SER A 140 19.83 28.55 10.79
N LEU A 141 19.17 28.32 9.65
CA LEU A 141 18.29 27.18 9.42
C LEU A 141 19.09 25.88 9.47
N ASN A 142 18.57 24.92 10.24
CA ASN A 142 19.13 23.61 10.48
C ASN A 142 18.29 22.50 9.85
N HIS A 143 16.97 22.68 9.87
CA HIS A 143 16.01 21.72 9.37
C HIS A 143 14.96 22.43 8.50
N LEU A 144 14.79 21.96 7.27
CA LEU A 144 13.73 22.38 6.38
C LEU A 144 12.94 21.15 5.94
N ASP A 145 11.71 21.06 6.41
CA ASP A 145 10.78 20.00 6.06
C ASP A 145 9.49 20.60 5.46
N VAL A 146 9.26 20.30 4.19
CA VAL A 146 8.06 20.68 3.44
C VAL A 146 7.49 19.48 2.67
N VAL A 147 7.69 18.28 3.21
CA VAL A 147 7.23 17.01 2.63
C VAL A 147 5.73 16.98 2.35
N TYR A 148 5.27 16.20 1.36
CA TYR A 148 3.86 15.87 1.17
C TYR A 148 3.01 17.14 1.06
N ASN A 149 3.28 17.88 -0.02
CA ASN A 149 2.58 19.11 -0.37
C ASN A 149 2.42 19.16 -1.90
N ASN A 150 1.84 20.24 -2.41
CA ASN A 150 1.66 20.49 -3.85
C ASN A 150 2.69 21.49 -4.41
N LEU A 151 3.90 21.58 -3.85
CA LEU A 151 4.91 22.54 -4.28
C LEU A 151 5.40 22.20 -5.70
N ARG A 152 5.56 23.24 -6.52
CA ARG A 152 5.95 23.16 -7.94
C ARG A 152 7.21 23.98 -8.19
N GLY A 153 7.64 24.01 -9.44
CA GLY A 153 8.81 24.79 -9.86
C GLY A 153 10.11 24.10 -9.47
N HIS A 154 11.20 24.88 -9.48
CA HIS A 154 12.54 24.36 -9.28
C HIS A 154 12.94 24.43 -7.80
N ILE A 155 13.88 23.57 -7.38
CA ILE A 155 14.60 23.78 -6.12
C ILE A 155 15.40 25.10 -6.25
N PRO A 156 15.19 26.11 -5.39
CA PRO A 156 15.87 27.39 -5.52
C PRO A 156 17.37 27.27 -5.29
N PHE A 157 18.18 27.95 -6.13
CA PHE A 157 19.63 27.96 -5.94
C PHE A 157 20.05 28.60 -4.61
N SER A 158 19.23 29.51 -4.06
CA SER A 158 19.48 30.20 -2.80
C SER A 158 19.49 29.27 -1.59
N LEU A 159 18.85 28.09 -1.66
CA LEU A 159 18.94 27.08 -0.60
C LEU A 159 20.39 26.65 -0.34
N GLY A 160 21.28 26.77 -1.32
CA GLY A 160 22.72 26.54 -1.16
C GLY A 160 23.44 27.50 -0.22
N ASN A 161 22.81 28.60 0.19
CA ASN A 161 23.37 29.57 1.15
C ASN A 161 23.22 29.13 2.61
N LEU A 162 22.41 28.09 2.88
CA LEU A 162 22.04 27.63 4.22
C LEU A 162 23.15 26.83 4.90
N SER A 163 24.29 27.45 5.16
CA SER A 163 25.52 26.79 5.66
C SER A 163 25.36 25.99 6.98
N ASN A 164 24.28 26.18 7.72
CA ASN A 164 23.95 25.44 8.94
C ASN A 164 22.97 24.26 8.76
N LEU A 165 22.44 24.08 7.55
CA LEU A 165 21.43 23.08 7.24
C LEU A 165 22.01 21.66 7.40
N GLN A 166 21.29 20.84 8.15
CA GLN A 166 21.61 19.43 8.40
C GLN A 166 20.60 18.50 7.74
N TYR A 167 19.34 18.93 7.65
CA TYR A 167 18.24 18.12 7.10
C TYR A 167 17.46 18.94 6.09
N LEU A 168 17.31 18.40 4.89
CA LEU A 168 16.52 18.98 3.81
C LEU A 168 15.57 17.92 3.25
N PHE A 169 14.29 18.07 3.56
CA PHE A 169 13.23 17.15 3.16
C PHE A 169 12.21 17.86 2.27
N LEU A 170 12.28 17.54 0.97
CA LEU A 170 11.41 18.11 -0.08
C LEU A 170 10.60 17.02 -0.81
N TYR A 171 10.56 15.80 -0.26
CA TYR A 171 9.97 14.66 -0.97
C TYR A 171 8.45 14.76 -1.08
N GLU A 172 7.90 14.01 -2.03
CA GLU A 172 6.45 13.93 -2.28
C GLU A 172 5.83 15.30 -2.57
N ASN A 173 6.34 15.93 -3.63
CA ASN A 173 5.90 17.21 -4.16
C ASN A 173 5.87 17.13 -5.71
N LYS A 174 5.67 18.27 -6.38
CA LYS A 174 5.64 18.42 -7.84
C LYS A 174 6.84 19.22 -8.35
N LEU A 175 7.99 19.13 -7.66
CA LEU A 175 9.21 19.86 -8.02
C LEU A 175 9.79 19.32 -9.32
N THR A 176 10.36 20.21 -10.12
CA THR A 176 10.96 19.92 -11.43
C THR A 176 12.36 20.50 -11.54
N GLY A 177 13.06 20.21 -12.64
CA GLY A 177 14.39 20.73 -12.90
C GLY A 177 15.52 19.89 -12.30
N PRO A 178 16.78 20.30 -12.52
CA PRO A 178 17.94 19.63 -11.95
C PRO A 178 18.21 20.03 -10.51
N ILE A 179 18.97 19.20 -9.79
CA ILE A 179 19.52 19.57 -8.47
C ILE A 179 20.44 20.78 -8.65
N PRO A 180 20.17 21.93 -8.02
CA PRO A 180 21.01 23.11 -8.16
C PRO A 180 22.44 22.84 -7.67
N ARG A 181 23.44 23.26 -8.45
CA ARG A 181 24.85 23.09 -8.06
C ARG A 181 25.20 23.74 -6.72
N SER A 182 24.49 24.79 -6.34
CA SER A 182 24.67 25.48 -5.06
C SER A 182 24.28 24.61 -3.86
N LEU A 183 23.41 23.61 -4.02
CA LEU A 183 23.00 22.72 -2.93
C LEU A 183 24.18 21.91 -2.37
N PHE A 184 25.22 21.70 -3.17
CA PHE A 184 26.45 21.03 -2.75
C PHE A 184 27.36 21.91 -1.88
N ASN A 185 27.00 23.17 -1.62
CA ASN A 185 27.69 24.03 -0.65
C ASN A 185 27.28 23.73 0.81
N LEU A 186 26.24 22.92 1.02
CA LEU A 186 25.68 22.59 2.33
C LEU A 186 26.54 21.57 3.09
N LYS A 187 27.74 21.97 3.49
CA LYS A 187 28.76 21.06 4.08
C LYS A 187 28.35 20.39 5.39
N LYS A 188 27.31 20.89 6.08
CA LYS A 188 26.76 20.29 7.31
C LYS A 188 25.60 19.31 7.04
N LEU A 189 25.17 19.18 5.79
CA LEU A 189 24.03 18.35 5.43
C LEU A 189 24.33 16.88 5.77
N ALA A 190 23.48 16.31 6.61
CA ALA A 190 23.51 14.93 7.04
C ALA A 190 22.45 14.09 6.32
N SER A 191 21.29 14.66 6.03
CA SER A 191 20.20 13.98 5.32
C SER A 191 19.62 14.85 4.21
N LEU A 192 19.55 14.28 3.01
CA LEU A 192 18.92 14.91 1.85
C LEU A 192 17.88 13.96 1.27
N ASP A 193 16.62 14.40 1.30
CA ASP A 193 15.51 13.67 0.68
C ASP A 193 14.78 14.54 -0.35
N LEU A 194 14.93 14.19 -1.61
CA LEU A 194 14.28 14.81 -2.77
C LEU A 194 13.41 13.80 -3.54
N SER A 195 13.07 12.67 -2.92
CA SER A 195 12.36 11.58 -3.58
C SER A 195 10.92 11.94 -3.98
N ILE A 196 10.31 11.14 -4.85
CA ILE A 196 8.90 11.29 -5.26
C ILE A 196 8.61 12.72 -5.76
N ASN A 197 9.31 13.12 -6.81
CA ASN A 197 9.17 14.40 -7.49
C ASN A 197 9.35 14.20 -9.01
N SER A 198 9.39 15.29 -9.78
CA SER A 198 9.67 15.29 -11.22
C SER A 198 11.06 15.87 -11.54
N LEU A 199 12.06 15.68 -10.66
CA LEU A 199 13.42 16.19 -10.86
C LEU A 199 14.14 15.40 -11.96
N PHE A 200 14.99 16.07 -12.73
CA PHE A 200 15.67 15.45 -13.89
C PHE A 200 17.11 15.93 -14.06
N GLY A 201 17.82 15.32 -15.01
CA GLY A 201 19.23 15.60 -15.28
C GLY A 201 20.16 14.66 -14.50
N GLU A 202 21.46 14.94 -14.54
CA GLU A 202 22.45 14.09 -13.89
C GLU A 202 22.63 14.44 -12.41
N ILE A 203 22.94 13.43 -11.59
CA ILE A 203 23.44 13.64 -10.23
C ILE A 203 24.91 14.13 -10.37
N PRO A 204 25.29 15.34 -9.91
CA PRO A 204 26.64 15.85 -10.14
C PRO A 204 27.71 15.21 -9.24
N GLU A 205 28.94 15.09 -9.76
CA GLU A 205 30.13 14.71 -8.97
C GLU A 205 30.45 15.69 -7.81
N LEU A 206 29.85 16.89 -7.83
CA LEU A 206 29.92 17.86 -6.73
C LEU A 206 29.35 17.31 -5.41
N ILE A 207 28.59 16.20 -5.43
CA ILE A 207 28.12 15.53 -4.22
C ILE A 207 29.25 15.17 -3.25
N ILE A 208 30.50 15.05 -3.73
CA ILE A 208 31.70 14.91 -2.90
C ILE A 208 31.86 16.02 -1.86
N GLN A 209 31.27 17.20 -2.04
CA GLN A 209 31.38 18.30 -1.09
C GLN A 209 30.56 18.06 0.20
N LEU A 210 29.58 17.16 0.17
CA LEU A 210 28.69 16.84 1.29
C LEU A 210 29.31 15.79 2.22
N GLN A 211 30.47 16.10 2.80
CA GLN A 211 31.28 15.16 3.60
C GLN A 211 30.59 14.62 4.88
N ASN A 212 29.50 15.28 5.33
CA ASN A 212 28.69 14.83 6.46
C ASN A 212 27.46 14.02 6.05
N LEU A 213 27.23 13.80 4.75
CA LEU A 213 26.01 13.14 4.27
C LEU A 213 25.97 11.67 4.70
N GLU A 214 24.90 11.32 5.40
CA GLU A 214 24.61 10.00 5.94
C GLU A 214 23.50 9.31 5.15
N ILE A 215 22.48 10.08 4.75
CA ILE A 215 21.28 9.59 4.06
C ILE A 215 21.06 10.38 2.77
N LEU A 216 20.95 9.68 1.66
CA LEU A 216 20.61 10.24 0.36
C LEU A 216 19.45 9.47 -0.28
N HIS A 217 18.30 10.14 -0.39
CA HIS A 217 17.12 9.64 -1.07
C HIS A 217 16.81 10.52 -2.29
N LEU A 218 16.90 9.92 -3.48
CA LEU A 218 16.58 10.55 -4.76
C LEU A 218 15.65 9.66 -5.61
N PHE A 219 15.02 8.67 -5.00
CA PHE A 219 14.20 7.69 -5.71
C PHE A 219 12.91 8.29 -6.28
N SER A 220 12.29 7.59 -7.22
CA SER A 220 11.04 8.01 -7.89
C SER A 220 11.14 9.43 -8.45
N ASN A 221 12.11 9.64 -9.33
CA ASN A 221 12.36 10.87 -10.08
C ASN A 221 12.72 10.52 -11.52
N ASN A 222 13.18 11.51 -12.30
CA ASN A 222 13.57 11.37 -13.69
C ASN A 222 15.08 11.63 -13.88
N PHE A 223 15.93 11.26 -12.92
CA PHE A 223 17.38 11.43 -13.00
C PHE A 223 17.99 10.51 -14.05
N THR A 224 18.93 11.04 -14.83
CA THR A 224 19.63 10.36 -15.93
C THR A 224 21.14 10.32 -15.67
N GLY A 225 21.92 9.76 -16.61
CA GLY A 225 23.38 9.71 -16.51
C GLY A 225 23.85 8.59 -15.59
N LYS A 226 25.07 8.71 -15.07
CA LYS A 226 25.72 7.68 -14.22
C LYS A 226 25.51 7.98 -12.75
N ILE A 227 25.62 6.94 -11.91
CA ILE A 227 25.82 7.11 -10.47
C ILE A 227 27.21 7.74 -10.26
N PRO A 228 27.33 8.90 -9.58
CA PRO A 228 28.61 9.59 -9.43
C PRO A 228 29.64 8.77 -8.67
N ALA A 229 30.89 8.75 -9.17
CA ALA A 229 31.98 8.09 -8.48
C ALA A 229 32.30 8.78 -7.15
N ALA A 230 32.03 10.08 -7.02
CA ALA A 230 32.13 10.86 -5.79
C ALA A 230 31.42 10.24 -4.58
N LEU A 231 30.31 9.51 -4.78
CA LEU A 231 29.58 8.85 -3.69
C LEU A 231 30.46 7.84 -2.93
N THR A 232 31.45 7.24 -3.60
CA THR A 232 32.42 6.31 -2.98
C THR A 232 33.36 6.99 -1.97
N SER A 233 33.43 8.33 -1.98
CA SER A 233 34.33 9.12 -1.14
C SER A 233 33.60 9.87 -0.01
N LEU A 234 32.34 9.51 0.28
CA LEU A 234 31.53 10.12 1.34
C LEU A 234 31.59 9.29 2.64
N PRO A 235 32.50 9.61 3.59
CA PRO A 235 32.85 8.68 4.66
C PRO A 235 31.70 8.29 5.59
N ARG A 236 30.64 9.10 5.64
CA ARG A 236 29.47 8.89 6.52
C ARG A 236 28.26 8.29 5.82
N LEU A 237 28.29 8.10 4.51
CA LEU A 237 27.13 7.62 3.76
C LEU A 237 26.73 6.21 4.22
N GLN A 238 25.50 6.06 4.70
CA GLN A 238 24.92 4.82 5.21
C GLN A 238 23.74 4.35 4.36
N VAL A 239 22.87 5.29 3.96
CA VAL A 239 21.66 4.98 3.21
C VAL A 239 21.73 5.65 1.84
N LEU A 240 21.68 4.85 0.78
CA LEU A 240 21.65 5.31 -0.59
C LEU A 240 20.46 4.70 -1.33
N GLN A 241 19.48 5.52 -1.67
CA GLN A 241 18.29 5.10 -2.40
C GLN A 241 18.07 5.95 -3.65
N LEU A 242 18.28 5.33 -4.82
CA LEU A 242 18.19 5.96 -6.15
C LEU A 242 17.19 5.23 -7.07
N TRP A 243 16.36 4.35 -6.52
CA TRP A 243 15.48 3.47 -7.29
C TRP A 243 14.41 4.23 -8.09
N SER A 244 13.85 3.61 -9.12
CA SER A 244 12.85 4.22 -10.01
C SER A 244 13.32 5.56 -10.59
N ASN A 245 14.43 5.51 -11.33
CA ASN A 245 14.97 6.62 -12.11
C ASN A 245 15.40 6.10 -13.50
N GLN A 246 16.11 6.93 -14.26
CA GLN A 246 16.67 6.60 -15.58
C GLN A 246 18.21 6.54 -15.54
N LEU A 247 18.79 6.16 -14.39
CA LEU A 247 20.25 6.07 -14.23
C LEU A 247 20.80 4.91 -15.05
N SER A 248 22.00 5.08 -15.59
CA SER A 248 22.64 4.19 -16.54
C SER A 248 24.13 4.00 -16.23
N GLY A 249 24.78 3.09 -16.94
CA GLY A 249 26.18 2.76 -16.71
C GLY A 249 26.40 1.92 -15.45
N GLU A 250 27.65 1.85 -15.00
CA GLU A 250 28.04 0.92 -13.92
C GLU A 250 27.81 1.50 -12.52
N ILE A 251 27.54 0.61 -11.56
CA ILE A 251 27.65 0.94 -10.14
C ILE A 251 29.14 1.19 -9.83
N PRO A 252 29.52 2.32 -9.19
CA PRO A 252 30.92 2.62 -8.90
C PRO A 252 31.61 1.48 -8.14
N ARG A 253 32.71 0.97 -8.69
CA ARG A 253 33.41 -0.24 -8.20
C ARG A 253 33.89 -0.18 -6.74
N ASP A 254 34.13 1.03 -6.23
CA ASP A 254 34.63 1.30 -4.88
C ASP A 254 33.48 1.67 -3.90
N LEU A 255 32.22 1.58 -4.33
CA LEU A 255 31.06 1.86 -3.47
C LEU A 255 30.98 0.85 -2.31
N GLY A 256 30.95 1.35 -1.08
CA GLY A 256 30.99 0.54 0.15
C GLY A 256 32.41 0.34 0.70
N ARG A 257 33.46 0.74 -0.03
CA ARG A 257 34.86 0.63 0.43
C ARG A 257 35.21 1.61 1.54
N LEU A 258 34.78 2.87 1.42
CA LEU A 258 35.10 3.95 2.36
C LEU A 258 33.87 4.47 3.12
N ASN A 259 32.71 3.88 2.87
CA ASN A 259 31.43 4.29 3.44
C ASN A 259 30.84 3.14 4.26
N ASN A 260 30.07 3.46 5.31
CA ASN A 260 29.43 2.47 6.16
C ASN A 260 28.01 2.14 5.67
N LEU A 261 27.88 1.65 4.44
CA LEU A 261 26.57 1.38 3.85
C LEU A 261 25.79 0.33 4.66
N THR A 262 24.55 0.69 5.02
CA THR A 262 23.57 -0.17 5.70
C THR A 262 22.42 -0.54 4.77
N VAL A 263 22.02 0.39 3.90
CA VAL A 263 20.95 0.24 2.92
C VAL A 263 21.40 0.75 1.56
N LEU A 264 21.26 -0.12 0.55
CA LEU A 264 21.46 0.23 -0.86
C LEU A 264 20.26 -0.21 -1.68
N ASP A 265 19.58 0.75 -2.31
CA ASP A 265 18.49 0.51 -3.25
C ASP A 265 18.70 1.28 -4.56
N LEU A 266 19.06 0.55 -5.61
CA LEU A 266 19.30 1.05 -6.96
C LEU A 266 18.34 0.41 -7.99
N SER A 267 17.26 -0.21 -7.51
CA SER A 267 16.33 -0.96 -8.36
C SER A 267 15.61 -0.10 -9.40
N THR A 268 15.11 -0.73 -10.47
CA THR A 268 14.29 -0.07 -11.50
C THR A 268 15.03 1.12 -12.12
N ASN A 269 16.15 0.82 -12.77
CA ASN A 269 17.00 1.76 -13.51
C ASN A 269 17.56 1.06 -14.76
N TYR A 270 18.46 1.71 -15.50
CA TYR A 270 19.18 1.16 -16.66
C TYR A 270 20.65 0.83 -16.33
N LEU A 271 20.95 0.45 -15.08
CA LEU A 271 22.33 0.17 -14.65
C LEU A 271 22.86 -1.11 -15.30
N SER A 272 24.15 -1.13 -15.62
CA SER A 272 24.86 -2.23 -16.27
C SER A 272 26.14 -2.60 -15.53
N GLY A 273 26.89 -3.58 -16.05
CA GLY A 273 28.15 -4.03 -15.46
C GLY A 273 27.95 -4.87 -14.19
N LYS A 274 29.04 -5.09 -13.45
CA LYS A 274 29.06 -6.01 -12.31
C LYS A 274 28.59 -5.35 -11.01
N ILE A 275 28.05 -6.18 -10.11
CA ILE A 275 27.86 -5.79 -8.71
C ILE A 275 29.27 -5.58 -8.08
N PRO A 276 29.56 -4.44 -7.43
CA PRO A 276 30.88 -4.20 -6.86
C PRO A 276 31.23 -5.15 -5.70
N GLU A 277 32.48 -5.62 -5.67
CA GLU A 277 32.96 -6.49 -4.59
C GLU A 277 33.03 -5.77 -3.23
N SER A 278 33.15 -4.43 -3.24
CA SER A 278 33.35 -3.62 -2.04
C SER A 278 32.06 -3.27 -1.29
N LEU A 279 30.88 -3.64 -1.80
CA LEU A 279 29.57 -3.22 -1.27
C LEU A 279 29.37 -3.51 0.22
N CYS A 280 29.97 -4.58 0.74
CA CYS A 280 29.87 -4.95 2.15
C CYS A 280 31.22 -4.96 2.89
N ASN A 281 32.18 -4.13 2.47
CA ASN A 281 33.43 -3.99 3.22
C ASN A 281 33.21 -3.51 4.67
N SER A 282 32.12 -2.78 4.94
CA SER A 282 31.75 -2.35 6.30
C SER A 282 31.19 -3.48 7.18
N GLY A 283 30.67 -4.56 6.58
CA GLY A 283 29.96 -5.62 7.29
C GLY A 283 28.60 -5.21 7.88
N GLN A 284 28.06 -4.03 7.53
CA GLN A 284 26.81 -3.49 8.08
C GLN A 284 25.64 -3.47 7.10
N LEU A 285 25.87 -3.79 5.82
CA LEU A 285 24.84 -3.78 4.78
C LEU A 285 23.79 -4.85 5.10
N TYR A 286 22.56 -4.45 5.40
CA TYR A 286 21.47 -5.38 5.73
C TYR A 286 20.38 -5.43 4.65
N LYS A 287 20.29 -4.41 3.79
CA LYS A 287 19.32 -4.31 2.69
C LYS A 287 20.04 -3.99 1.38
N LEU A 288 20.03 -4.95 0.46
CA LEU A 288 20.61 -4.83 -0.88
C LEU A 288 19.53 -5.08 -1.93
N ILE A 289 19.17 -4.04 -2.68
CA ILE A 289 18.08 -4.09 -3.66
C ILE A 289 18.57 -3.50 -4.98
N LEU A 290 18.70 -4.35 -6.00
CA LEU A 290 19.26 -4.01 -7.31
C LEU A 290 18.39 -4.53 -8.49
N PHE A 291 17.17 -4.99 -8.21
CA PHE A 291 16.32 -5.63 -9.19
C PHE A 291 15.91 -4.70 -10.36
N SER A 292 15.47 -5.29 -11.48
CA SER A 292 15.03 -4.56 -12.68
C SER A 292 16.09 -3.56 -13.17
N ASN A 293 17.24 -4.10 -13.53
CA ASN A 293 18.36 -3.40 -14.18
C ASN A 293 18.93 -4.31 -15.30
N SER A 294 20.10 -3.95 -15.83
CA SER A 294 20.88 -4.76 -16.78
C SER A 294 22.23 -5.21 -16.20
N LEU A 295 22.29 -5.45 -14.88
CA LEU A 295 23.51 -5.90 -14.20
C LEU A 295 23.91 -7.30 -14.67
N GLU A 296 25.21 -7.53 -14.83
CA GLU A 296 25.79 -8.74 -15.40
C GLU A 296 26.94 -9.32 -14.56
N GLY A 297 27.40 -10.51 -14.93
CA GLY A 297 28.45 -11.22 -14.21
C GLY A 297 27.95 -11.89 -12.94
N GLU A 298 28.89 -12.34 -12.12
CA GLU A 298 28.61 -13.15 -10.94
C GLU A 298 28.16 -12.32 -9.75
N ILE A 299 27.37 -12.93 -8.85
CA ILE A 299 27.13 -12.38 -7.52
C ILE A 299 28.47 -12.42 -6.74
N PRO A 300 29.02 -11.28 -6.30
CA PRO A 300 30.35 -11.23 -5.71
C PRO A 300 30.50 -12.13 -4.49
N THR A 301 31.57 -12.92 -4.46
CA THR A 301 31.88 -13.80 -3.33
C THR A 301 32.08 -13.03 -2.03
N SER A 302 32.53 -11.77 -2.11
CA SER A 302 32.70 -10.86 -0.97
C SER A 302 31.40 -10.64 -0.18
N LEU A 303 30.22 -10.74 -0.80
CA LEU A 303 28.92 -10.65 -0.11
C LEU A 303 28.73 -11.78 0.91
N SER A 304 29.47 -12.89 0.80
CA SER A 304 29.48 -13.99 1.79
C SER A 304 29.95 -13.55 3.19
N SER A 305 30.76 -12.50 3.25
CA SER A 305 31.23 -11.89 4.50
C SER A 305 30.17 -11.02 5.17
N CYS A 306 29.11 -10.67 4.44
CA CYS A 306 28.08 -9.72 4.86
C CYS A 306 27.03 -10.35 5.77
N LYS A 307 27.42 -10.73 6.99
CA LYS A 307 26.55 -11.44 7.94
C LYS A 307 25.34 -10.63 8.41
N SER A 308 25.34 -9.32 8.16
CA SER A 308 24.23 -8.39 8.40
C SER A 308 23.08 -8.50 7.39
N LEU A 309 23.28 -9.09 6.21
CA LEU A 309 22.26 -9.13 5.15
C LEU A 309 20.97 -9.81 5.63
N LYS A 310 19.86 -9.10 5.44
CA LYS A 310 18.49 -9.58 5.72
C LYS A 310 17.68 -9.71 4.44
N ARG A 311 17.70 -8.66 3.60
CA ARG A 311 16.91 -8.59 2.37
C ARG A 311 17.82 -8.39 1.17
N VAL A 312 17.82 -9.37 0.26
CA VAL A 312 18.60 -9.38 -0.98
C VAL A 312 17.64 -9.56 -2.15
N ARG A 313 17.59 -8.57 -3.04
CA ARG A 313 16.70 -8.54 -4.21
C ARG A 313 17.48 -8.17 -5.45
N LEU A 314 17.76 -9.16 -6.29
CA LEU A 314 18.58 -9.04 -7.51
C LEU A 314 17.82 -9.47 -8.77
N GLN A 315 16.50 -9.71 -8.66
CA GLN A 315 15.71 -10.26 -9.73
C GLN A 315 15.62 -9.36 -10.97
N ASN A 316 15.28 -9.92 -12.14
CA ASN A 316 15.19 -9.17 -13.40
C ASN A 316 16.51 -8.45 -13.75
N ASN A 317 17.58 -9.21 -13.88
CA ASN A 317 18.90 -8.74 -14.32
C ASN A 317 19.51 -9.75 -15.31
N ARG A 318 20.80 -9.61 -15.61
CA ARG A 318 21.59 -10.51 -16.48
C ARG A 318 22.71 -11.20 -15.69
N LEU A 319 22.52 -11.41 -14.39
CA LEU A 319 23.52 -12.03 -13.52
C LEU A 319 23.73 -13.49 -13.91
N SER A 320 24.96 -13.98 -13.82
CA SER A 320 25.35 -15.32 -14.29
C SER A 320 26.32 -15.98 -13.30
N GLY A 321 26.76 -17.20 -13.63
CA GLY A 321 27.65 -17.98 -12.76
C GLY A 321 26.93 -18.66 -11.59
N GLU A 322 27.71 -19.23 -10.69
CA GLU A 322 27.21 -20.05 -9.58
C GLU A 322 27.08 -19.27 -8.27
N LEU A 323 26.15 -19.68 -7.41
CA LEU A 323 26.08 -19.18 -6.04
C LEU A 323 27.29 -19.67 -5.24
N SER A 324 28.03 -18.75 -4.63
CA SER A 324 29.17 -19.16 -3.79
C SER A 324 28.72 -19.85 -2.50
N SER A 325 29.50 -20.83 -2.03
CA SER A 325 29.16 -21.59 -0.82
C SER A 325 29.12 -20.77 0.48
N GLY A 326 29.72 -19.58 0.48
CA GLY A 326 29.64 -18.65 1.59
C GLY A 326 28.35 -17.82 1.57
N PHE A 327 27.83 -17.53 0.38
CA PHE A 327 26.60 -16.78 0.17
C PHE A 327 25.39 -17.56 0.67
N THR A 328 25.33 -18.88 0.44
CA THR A 328 24.25 -19.78 0.92
C THR A 328 24.32 -20.11 2.43
N LYS A 329 25.20 -19.42 3.18
CA LYS A 329 25.38 -19.56 4.64
C LYS A 329 25.29 -18.22 5.37
N LEU A 330 24.50 -17.29 4.82
CA LEU A 330 24.23 -16.01 5.45
C LEU A 330 23.11 -16.17 6.49
N PRO A 331 23.39 -15.90 7.78
CA PRO A 331 22.51 -16.33 8.86
C PRO A 331 21.23 -15.51 9.01
N LEU A 332 21.26 -14.24 8.58
CA LEU A 332 20.18 -13.27 8.79
C LEU A 332 19.31 -13.05 7.55
N VAL A 333 19.65 -13.65 6.40
CA VAL A 333 18.89 -13.47 5.16
C VAL A 333 17.51 -14.13 5.32
N ASN A 334 16.47 -13.30 5.32
CA ASN A 334 15.08 -13.75 5.40
C ASN A 334 14.35 -13.67 4.07
N PHE A 335 14.77 -12.77 3.19
CA PHE A 335 14.17 -12.57 1.87
C PHE A 335 15.27 -12.55 0.81
N LEU A 336 15.29 -13.58 -0.02
CA LEU A 336 16.24 -13.75 -1.12
C LEU A 336 15.48 -13.96 -2.44
N ASP A 337 15.52 -12.94 -3.30
CA ASP A 337 14.97 -13.03 -4.65
C ASP A 337 16.08 -12.74 -5.67
N ILE A 338 16.45 -13.76 -6.43
CA ILE A 338 17.44 -13.70 -7.51
C ILE A 338 16.85 -14.23 -8.82
N SER A 339 15.52 -14.23 -8.91
CA SER A 339 14.79 -14.78 -10.05
C SER A 339 15.02 -14.00 -11.35
N ASN A 340 14.71 -14.62 -12.49
CA ASN A 340 14.82 -14.00 -13.81
C ASN A 340 16.22 -13.43 -14.08
N ASN A 341 17.20 -14.32 -14.09
CA ASN A 341 18.61 -14.07 -14.37
C ASN A 341 19.19 -15.25 -15.18
N TYR A 342 20.50 -15.27 -15.40
CA TYR A 342 21.23 -16.36 -16.06
C TYR A 342 22.06 -17.21 -15.08
N LEU A 343 21.72 -17.20 -13.79
CA LEU A 343 22.47 -17.93 -12.76
C LEU A 343 22.38 -19.44 -13.00
N SER A 344 23.45 -20.16 -12.68
CA SER A 344 23.54 -21.60 -12.92
C SER A 344 24.23 -22.32 -11.76
N GLY A 345 24.44 -23.63 -11.92
CA GLY A 345 25.14 -24.46 -10.94
C GLY A 345 24.22 -25.44 -10.21
N ARG A 346 24.86 -26.31 -9.42
CA ARG A 346 24.23 -27.42 -8.71
C ARG A 346 23.89 -27.07 -7.27
N ILE A 347 22.61 -26.81 -7.00
CA ILE A 347 22.14 -26.44 -5.64
C ILE A 347 22.18 -27.62 -4.65
N ASP A 348 22.11 -28.88 -5.13
CA ASP A 348 22.24 -30.10 -4.30
C ASP A 348 23.64 -30.28 -3.69
N LYS A 349 24.66 -29.73 -4.35
CA LYS A 349 26.06 -29.79 -3.88
C LYS A 349 26.40 -28.70 -2.89
N GLN A 350 25.55 -27.68 -2.75
CA GLN A 350 25.76 -26.58 -1.84
C GLN A 350 25.13 -26.89 -0.49
N LYS A 351 25.88 -26.67 0.60
CA LYS A 351 25.31 -26.71 1.94
C LYS A 351 24.65 -25.37 2.23
N TRP A 352 23.34 -25.39 2.37
CA TRP A 352 22.54 -24.24 2.78
C TRP A 352 22.47 -24.15 4.31
N ASP A 353 22.71 -22.96 4.85
CA ASP A 353 22.72 -22.64 6.29
C ASP A 353 22.18 -21.23 6.51
N MET A 354 20.94 -21.00 6.06
CA MET A 354 20.24 -19.71 6.14
C MET A 354 19.05 -19.82 7.12
N ALA A 355 19.34 -19.89 8.42
CA ALA A 355 18.34 -20.14 9.46
C ALA A 355 17.17 -19.14 9.55
N SER A 356 17.31 -17.96 8.94
CA SER A 356 16.27 -16.92 8.94
C SER A 356 15.42 -16.91 7.67
N LEU A 357 15.67 -17.81 6.70
CA LEU A 357 15.06 -17.75 5.38
C LEU A 357 13.55 -17.99 5.43
N GLU A 358 12.77 -17.01 4.98
CA GLU A 358 11.30 -17.06 4.90
C GLU A 358 10.84 -17.03 3.43
N MET A 359 11.54 -16.30 2.57
CA MET A 359 11.26 -16.22 1.14
C MET A 359 12.53 -16.50 0.34
N LEU A 360 12.45 -17.50 -0.54
CA LEU A 360 13.48 -17.89 -1.49
C LEU A 360 12.90 -17.99 -2.89
N ASN A 361 13.34 -17.13 -3.80
CA ASN A 361 12.99 -17.19 -5.20
C ASN A 361 14.24 -17.32 -6.08
N LEU A 362 14.40 -18.51 -6.66
CA LEU A 362 15.43 -18.87 -7.63
C LEU A 362 14.84 -19.04 -9.05
N GLY A 363 13.55 -18.74 -9.24
CA GLY A 363 12.83 -19.01 -10.47
C GLY A 363 13.43 -18.35 -11.70
N LYS A 364 13.15 -18.87 -12.91
CA LYS A 364 13.61 -18.30 -14.18
C LYS A 364 15.14 -18.12 -14.24
N ASN A 365 15.87 -19.21 -14.04
CA ASN A 365 17.33 -19.27 -14.08
C ASN A 365 17.80 -20.55 -14.80
N ASN A 366 19.11 -20.80 -14.80
CA ASN A 366 19.74 -21.98 -15.40
C ASN A 366 20.26 -22.98 -14.34
N PHE A 367 19.68 -23.01 -13.14
CA PHE A 367 20.10 -23.96 -12.11
C PHE A 367 19.73 -25.40 -12.51
N PHE A 368 20.57 -26.36 -12.16
CA PHE A 368 20.41 -27.76 -12.58
C PHE A 368 20.85 -28.75 -11.49
N GLY A 369 20.57 -30.04 -11.70
CA GLY A 369 20.81 -31.10 -10.72
C GLY A 369 19.58 -31.38 -9.86
N GLU A 370 19.79 -32.08 -8.76
CA GLU A 370 18.70 -32.43 -7.84
C GLU A 370 18.38 -31.27 -6.88
N LEU A 371 17.23 -31.35 -6.22
CA LEU A 371 16.86 -30.41 -5.16
C LEU A 371 17.51 -30.82 -3.82
N PRO A 372 18.09 -29.90 -3.04
CA PRO A 372 18.64 -30.21 -1.72
C PRO A 372 17.51 -30.56 -0.74
N GLY A 373 17.80 -31.39 0.25
CA GLY A 373 16.81 -31.76 1.27
C GLY A 373 16.39 -30.61 2.20
N SER A 374 17.18 -29.53 2.29
CA SER A 374 16.88 -28.36 3.10
C SER A 374 17.65 -27.14 2.59
N PHE A 375 17.05 -25.96 2.75
CA PHE A 375 17.68 -24.65 2.53
C PHE A 375 18.20 -24.01 3.85
N GLY A 376 18.24 -24.79 4.93
CA GLY A 376 18.75 -24.36 6.24
C GLY A 376 17.74 -23.63 7.12
N SER A 377 16.48 -23.48 6.68
CA SER A 377 15.40 -22.84 7.44
C SER A 377 14.16 -23.73 7.52
N ASP A 378 13.56 -23.81 8.70
CA ASP A 378 12.23 -24.36 8.96
C ASP A 378 11.12 -23.31 8.84
N LYS A 379 11.48 -22.02 8.80
CA LYS A 379 10.57 -20.87 8.64
C LYS A 379 10.24 -20.54 7.19
N LEU A 380 10.66 -21.38 6.24
CA LEU A 380 10.49 -21.11 4.83
C LEU A 380 8.99 -21.07 4.47
N GLN A 381 8.52 -19.91 4.07
CA GLN A 381 7.15 -19.66 3.61
C GLN A 381 7.09 -19.78 2.10
N ASN A 382 7.84 -18.96 1.36
CA ASN A 382 7.72 -18.94 -0.10
C ASN A 382 8.97 -19.55 -0.73
N LEU A 383 8.78 -20.62 -1.49
CA LEU A 383 9.85 -21.28 -2.23
C LEU A 383 9.48 -21.35 -3.71
N ASP A 384 10.13 -20.51 -4.52
CA ASP A 384 9.98 -20.54 -5.97
C ASP A 384 11.27 -21.01 -6.64
N LEU A 385 11.19 -22.16 -7.29
CA LEU A 385 12.26 -22.81 -8.05
C LEU A 385 11.84 -23.05 -9.51
N SER A 386 10.77 -22.38 -9.96
CA SER A 386 10.16 -22.58 -11.27
C SER A 386 11.10 -22.21 -12.42
N GLU A 387 10.83 -22.72 -13.62
CA GLU A 387 11.50 -22.30 -14.86
C GLU A 387 13.04 -22.42 -14.73
N ASN A 388 13.50 -23.63 -14.38
CA ASN A 388 14.89 -23.99 -14.20
C ASN A 388 15.16 -25.36 -14.86
N GLN A 389 16.33 -25.95 -14.63
CA GLN A 389 16.72 -27.26 -15.17
C GLN A 389 16.86 -28.34 -14.07
N PHE A 390 16.13 -28.21 -12.95
CA PHE A 390 16.18 -29.20 -11.87
C PHE A 390 15.64 -30.55 -12.33
N SER A 391 16.26 -31.63 -11.86
CA SER A 391 15.90 -33.01 -12.20
C SER A 391 15.84 -33.90 -10.95
N GLY A 392 15.44 -35.16 -11.12
CA GLY A 392 15.26 -36.09 -10.01
C GLY A 392 13.94 -35.86 -9.25
N ASN A 393 13.86 -36.41 -8.04
CA ASN A 393 12.62 -36.40 -7.25
C ASN A 393 12.53 -35.20 -6.33
N ILE A 394 11.30 -34.79 -5.99
CA ILE A 394 11.05 -33.82 -4.93
C ILE A 394 11.48 -34.43 -3.58
N PRO A 395 12.35 -33.78 -2.79
CA PRO A 395 12.81 -34.31 -1.51
C PRO A 395 11.67 -34.50 -0.53
N LYS A 396 11.58 -35.69 0.10
CA LYS A 396 10.54 -35.99 1.12
C LYS A 396 10.58 -35.02 2.30
N SER A 397 11.76 -34.48 2.62
CA SER A 397 11.97 -33.49 3.68
C SER A 397 11.19 -32.19 3.46
N PHE A 398 10.80 -31.85 2.22
CA PHE A 398 9.95 -30.68 1.96
C PHE A 398 8.56 -30.82 2.61
N GLY A 399 8.07 -32.06 2.81
CA GLY A 399 6.84 -32.31 3.57
C GLY A 399 6.95 -31.94 5.06
N GLY A 400 8.16 -31.71 5.57
CA GLY A 400 8.41 -31.23 6.94
C GLY A 400 8.48 -29.70 7.09
N LEU A 401 8.34 -28.94 6.00
CA LEU A 401 8.33 -27.47 6.03
C LEU A 401 6.93 -26.98 6.45
N SER A 402 6.68 -26.87 7.75
CA SER A 402 5.34 -26.59 8.30
C SER A 402 4.80 -25.19 7.98
N GLU A 403 5.69 -24.22 7.77
CA GLU A 403 5.31 -22.84 7.44
C GLU A 403 5.20 -22.58 5.93
N LEU A 404 5.37 -23.61 5.08
CA LEU A 404 5.43 -23.43 3.64
C LEU A 404 4.10 -22.87 3.07
N VAL A 405 4.21 -21.60 2.70
CA VAL A 405 3.43 -20.72 1.82
C VAL A 405 2.98 -21.32 0.49
N GLN A 406 3.99 -21.43 -0.34
CA GLN A 406 3.92 -21.51 -1.76
C GLN A 406 5.15 -22.29 -2.20
N LEU A 407 4.93 -23.29 -3.05
CA LEU A 407 5.98 -24.11 -3.63
C LEU A 407 5.80 -24.13 -5.14
N GLU A 408 6.61 -23.35 -5.85
CA GLU A 408 6.59 -23.29 -7.31
C GLU A 408 7.73 -24.13 -7.88
N LEU A 409 7.38 -25.23 -8.54
CA LEU A 409 8.33 -26.14 -9.18
C LEU A 409 8.09 -26.30 -10.69
N ARG A 410 7.15 -25.54 -11.26
CA ARG A 410 6.75 -25.64 -12.67
C ARG A 410 7.94 -25.48 -13.62
N GLU A 411 7.83 -26.05 -14.81
CA GLU A 411 8.83 -25.90 -15.88
C GLU A 411 10.25 -26.32 -15.45
N ASN A 412 10.34 -27.48 -14.80
CA ASN A 412 11.58 -28.19 -14.48
C ASN A 412 11.56 -29.62 -15.07
N LYS A 413 12.68 -30.35 -14.97
CA LYS A 413 12.86 -31.74 -15.42
C LYS A 413 12.65 -32.76 -14.28
N LEU A 414 11.85 -32.41 -13.27
CA LEU A 414 11.62 -33.25 -12.09
C LEU A 414 10.85 -34.52 -12.46
N SER A 415 11.31 -35.67 -11.99
CA SER A 415 10.61 -36.93 -12.13
C SER A 415 9.44 -36.96 -11.18
N VAL A 416 8.24 -36.74 -11.71
CA VAL A 416 7.01 -36.96 -10.96
C VAL A 416 6.82 -38.47 -10.80
N LEU A 417 6.64 -38.94 -9.56
CA LEU A 417 6.29 -40.33 -9.25
C LEU A 417 4.97 -40.69 -9.94
N LEU A 418 5.08 -41.18 -11.17
CA LEU A 418 3.99 -41.65 -12.03
C LEU A 418 3.02 -42.68 -11.38
N PRO A 419 3.39 -43.54 -10.40
CA PRO A 419 2.42 -44.53 -9.89
C PRO A 419 1.33 -43.94 -8.98
N ALA A 420 1.63 -42.89 -8.21
CA ALA A 420 0.69 -42.32 -7.24
C ALA A 420 -0.37 -41.44 -7.93
N ILE A 421 0.01 -40.75 -9.01
CA ILE A 421 -0.91 -39.94 -9.81
C ILE A 421 -1.78 -40.82 -10.68
N ILE A 422 -1.27 -41.92 -11.27
CA ILE A 422 -2.11 -42.82 -12.07
C ILE A 422 -3.17 -43.52 -11.20
N THR A 423 -2.82 -43.96 -9.99
CA THR A 423 -3.80 -44.55 -9.07
C THR A 423 -4.81 -43.53 -8.55
N PHE A 424 -4.39 -42.28 -8.29
CA PHE A 424 -5.29 -41.21 -7.88
C PHE A 424 -6.17 -40.69 -9.03
N VAL A 425 -5.63 -40.59 -10.25
CA VAL A 425 -6.37 -40.20 -11.46
C VAL A 425 -7.32 -41.30 -11.90
N VAL A 426 -6.96 -42.58 -11.78
CA VAL A 426 -7.90 -43.69 -12.05
C VAL A 426 -8.99 -43.76 -10.98
N ALA A 427 -8.67 -43.49 -9.71
CA ALA A 427 -9.67 -43.39 -8.65
C ALA A 427 -10.59 -42.17 -8.87
N ILE A 428 -10.05 -41.01 -9.25
CA ILE A 428 -10.82 -39.82 -9.62
C ILE A 428 -11.63 -40.08 -10.88
N LEU A 429 -11.10 -40.72 -11.92
CA LEU A 429 -11.85 -41.05 -13.13
C LEU A 429 -12.94 -42.09 -12.85
N GLN A 430 -12.74 -43.02 -11.91
CA GLN A 430 -13.78 -43.95 -11.46
C GLN A 430 -14.84 -43.25 -10.60
N VAL A 431 -14.46 -42.29 -9.77
CA VAL A 431 -15.38 -41.46 -8.97
C VAL A 431 -16.13 -40.46 -9.85
N VAL A 432 -15.47 -39.86 -10.84
CA VAL A 432 -16.04 -38.97 -11.86
C VAL A 432 -16.91 -39.76 -12.82
N TYR A 433 -16.54 -40.97 -13.23
CA TYR A 433 -17.41 -41.84 -14.04
C TYR A 433 -18.64 -42.33 -13.25
N ARG A 434 -18.47 -42.66 -11.96
CA ARG A 434 -19.59 -43.00 -11.07
C ARG A 434 -20.48 -41.78 -10.77
N ASN A 435 -19.91 -40.59 -10.59
CA ASN A 435 -20.65 -39.35 -10.36
C ASN A 435 -21.28 -38.80 -11.65
N ALA A 436 -20.65 -38.96 -12.81
CA ALA A 436 -21.18 -38.58 -14.12
C ALA A 436 -22.33 -39.48 -14.55
N ARG A 437 -22.34 -40.77 -14.12
CA ARG A 437 -23.47 -41.68 -14.34
C ARG A 437 -24.58 -41.55 -13.28
N ALA A 438 -24.30 -40.87 -12.16
CA ALA A 438 -25.26 -40.58 -11.09
C ALA A 438 -25.81 -39.12 -11.11
N GLY A 439 -25.30 -38.28 -12.01
CA GLY A 439 -25.85 -36.95 -12.27
C GLY A 439 -27.08 -37.06 -13.17
N ASN A 440 -28.27 -37.02 -12.59
CA ASN A 440 -29.51 -36.82 -13.33
C ASN A 440 -29.35 -35.58 -14.22
N GLU A 441 -29.51 -35.73 -15.54
CA GLU A 441 -29.72 -34.61 -16.45
C GLU A 441 -30.92 -33.80 -15.94
N LEU A 442 -30.68 -32.56 -15.51
CA LEU A 442 -31.73 -31.62 -15.15
C LEU A 442 -32.27 -31.03 -16.46
N GLU A 443 -33.36 -31.59 -16.96
CA GLU A 443 -34.01 -31.18 -18.21
C GLU A 443 -34.44 -29.70 -18.19
N GLN A 444 -34.14 -29.00 -19.29
CA GLN A 444 -34.68 -27.67 -19.59
C GLN A 444 -36.19 -27.78 -19.81
N LYS A 445 -36.99 -27.00 -19.07
CA LYS A 445 -38.45 -27.01 -19.16
C LYS A 445 -38.93 -25.83 -20.00
N ARG A 446 -39.82 -26.11 -20.95
CA ARG A 446 -40.50 -25.08 -21.76
C ARG A 446 -41.92 -24.90 -21.23
N VAL A 447 -42.28 -23.68 -20.85
CA VAL A 447 -43.60 -23.34 -20.29
C VAL A 447 -44.23 -22.23 -21.14
N GLU A 448 -45.48 -22.42 -21.54
CA GLU A 448 -46.25 -21.45 -22.33
C GLU A 448 -47.31 -20.79 -21.45
N ASN A 449 -47.37 -19.45 -21.47
CA ASN A 449 -48.37 -18.66 -20.76
C ASN A 449 -48.80 -17.42 -21.57
N GLU A 450 -49.69 -16.59 -21.01
CA GLU A 450 -50.21 -15.36 -21.65
C GLU A 450 -49.11 -14.34 -22.02
N ASN A 451 -47.91 -14.45 -21.43
CA ASN A 451 -46.77 -13.56 -21.63
C ASN A 451 -45.70 -14.13 -22.59
N GLY A 452 -45.98 -15.25 -23.27
CA GLY A 452 -45.11 -15.88 -24.26
C GLY A 452 -44.51 -17.21 -23.83
N ILE A 453 -43.53 -17.69 -24.61
CA ILE A 453 -42.83 -18.96 -24.35
C ILE A 453 -41.63 -18.69 -23.45
N TRP A 454 -41.58 -19.39 -22.32
CA TRP A 454 -40.50 -19.30 -21.34
C TRP A 454 -39.69 -20.59 -21.30
N GLU A 455 -38.39 -20.45 -21.41
CA GLU A 455 -37.43 -21.52 -21.19
C GLU A 455 -36.85 -21.41 -19.78
N MET A 456 -36.83 -22.52 -19.06
CA MET A 456 -36.42 -22.57 -17.68
C MET A 456 -35.38 -23.65 -17.45
N GLN A 457 -34.37 -23.31 -16.65
CA GLN A 457 -33.41 -24.28 -16.16
C GLN A 457 -33.13 -24.04 -14.67
N PHE A 458 -33.33 -25.09 -13.87
CA PHE A 458 -32.99 -25.10 -12.45
C PHE A 458 -31.78 -26.00 -12.21
N PHE A 459 -30.86 -25.54 -11.36
CA PHE A 459 -29.59 -26.22 -11.10
C PHE A 459 -29.64 -27.15 -9.88
N ASP A 460 -30.81 -27.25 -9.24
CA ASP A 460 -31.05 -28.14 -8.10
C ASP A 460 -32.41 -28.85 -8.25
N SER A 461 -32.39 -30.19 -8.13
CA SER A 461 -33.58 -31.03 -8.27
C SER A 461 -34.69 -30.75 -7.24
N LYS A 462 -34.34 -30.29 -6.04
CA LYS A 462 -35.32 -29.87 -5.02
C LYS A 462 -35.99 -28.56 -5.42
N VAL A 463 -35.22 -27.64 -6.00
CA VAL A 463 -35.74 -26.35 -6.50
C VAL A 463 -36.66 -26.58 -7.70
N SER A 464 -36.27 -27.42 -8.65
CA SER A 464 -37.07 -27.76 -9.83
C SER A 464 -38.45 -28.38 -9.50
N LYS A 465 -38.58 -28.98 -8.31
CA LYS A 465 -39.84 -29.55 -7.79
C LYS A 465 -40.63 -28.58 -6.92
N SER A 466 -40.01 -27.52 -6.43
CA SER A 466 -40.58 -26.62 -5.42
C SER A 466 -40.94 -25.25 -5.96
N LEU A 467 -40.40 -24.84 -7.10
CA LEU A 467 -40.56 -23.50 -7.64
C LEU A 467 -41.19 -23.53 -9.02
N THR A 468 -42.23 -22.73 -9.21
CA THR A 468 -42.96 -22.59 -10.48
C THR A 468 -42.72 -21.20 -11.11
N MET A 469 -43.04 -21.03 -12.39
CA MET A 469 -43.00 -19.69 -13.02
C MET A 469 -43.97 -18.71 -12.38
N GLU A 470 -45.11 -19.19 -11.91
CA GLU A 470 -46.13 -18.34 -11.29
C GLU A 470 -45.63 -17.77 -9.96
N ASP A 471 -44.85 -18.55 -9.19
CA ASP A 471 -44.15 -18.04 -8.01
C ASP A 471 -43.17 -16.91 -8.37
N ILE A 472 -42.43 -17.03 -9.49
CA ILE A 472 -41.45 -16.02 -9.93
C ILE A 472 -42.16 -14.73 -10.39
N PHE A 473 -43.22 -14.84 -11.20
CA PHE A 473 -43.98 -13.68 -11.69
C PHE A 473 -44.75 -12.97 -10.57
N SER A 474 -45.38 -13.72 -9.67
CA SER A 474 -46.10 -13.14 -8.53
C SER A 474 -45.15 -12.41 -7.57
N SER A 475 -43.87 -12.81 -7.53
CA SER A 475 -42.84 -12.17 -6.73
C SER A 475 -42.30 -10.88 -7.35
N ALA A 476 -42.27 -10.74 -8.68
CA ALA A 476 -41.77 -9.57 -9.40
C ALA A 476 -42.76 -8.38 -9.39
N LYS A 477 -43.14 -7.91 -8.20
CA LYS A 477 -44.06 -6.78 -7.96
C LYS A 477 -43.38 -5.72 -7.09
N ASP A 478 -43.83 -4.47 -7.23
CA ASP A 478 -43.28 -3.33 -6.47
C ASP A 478 -43.30 -3.52 -4.94
N GLU A 479 -44.27 -4.27 -4.42
CA GLU A 479 -44.42 -4.58 -2.98
C GLU A 479 -43.32 -5.51 -2.43
N ASN A 480 -42.61 -6.24 -3.30
CA ASN A 480 -41.61 -7.25 -2.93
C ASN A 480 -40.17 -6.78 -3.19
N VAL A 481 -39.94 -5.52 -3.51
CA VAL A 481 -38.61 -5.00 -3.86
C VAL A 481 -37.67 -4.99 -2.65
N ILE A 482 -36.52 -5.64 -2.77
CA ILE A 482 -35.44 -5.63 -1.77
C ILE A 482 -34.41 -4.54 -2.09
N MET A 483 -34.11 -4.33 -3.37
CA MET A 483 -33.18 -3.30 -3.84
C MET A 483 -33.71 -2.63 -5.11
N ARG A 484 -33.80 -1.30 -5.09
CA ARG A 484 -34.04 -0.48 -6.29
C ARG A 484 -32.70 -0.01 -6.83
N GLY A 485 -32.45 -0.30 -8.10
CA GLY A 485 -31.32 0.30 -8.77
C GLY A 485 -31.45 1.81 -8.92
N ASN A 486 -30.33 2.53 -8.80
CA ASN A 486 -30.26 3.92 -9.25
C ASN A 486 -30.55 3.99 -10.76
N LYS A 487 -31.00 5.16 -11.24
CA LYS A 487 -31.50 5.44 -12.60
C LYS A 487 -30.58 5.03 -13.77
N ASN A 488 -29.40 4.46 -13.50
CA ASN A 488 -28.33 4.15 -14.45
C ASN A 488 -27.91 2.65 -14.44
N GLY A 489 -28.83 1.69 -14.27
CA GLY A 489 -28.57 0.30 -14.73
C GLY A 489 -28.46 -0.82 -13.68
N VAL A 490 -28.80 -0.62 -12.41
CA VAL A 490 -28.96 -1.75 -11.47
C VAL A 490 -30.35 -2.37 -11.66
N SER A 491 -30.42 -3.66 -11.97
CA SER A 491 -31.71 -4.34 -12.12
C SER A 491 -32.39 -4.59 -10.78
N VAL A 492 -33.71 -4.41 -10.74
CA VAL A 492 -34.54 -4.51 -9.54
C VAL A 492 -34.51 -5.95 -9.05
N SER A 493 -34.29 -6.11 -7.74
CA SER A 493 -34.30 -7.42 -7.07
C SER A 493 -35.53 -7.56 -6.18
N TYR A 494 -36.27 -8.65 -6.36
CA TYR A 494 -37.54 -8.91 -5.68
C TYR A 494 -37.44 -10.13 -4.76
N ARG A 495 -38.04 -10.08 -3.58
CA ARG A 495 -38.18 -11.21 -2.67
C ARG A 495 -39.33 -12.09 -3.14
N GLY A 496 -39.05 -13.37 -3.32
CA GLY A 496 -40.07 -14.37 -3.64
C GLY A 496 -40.20 -15.44 -2.57
N LYS A 497 -41.38 -16.07 -2.55
CA LYS A 497 -41.68 -17.20 -1.68
C LYS A 497 -42.52 -18.21 -2.44
N SER A 498 -42.06 -19.46 -2.50
CA SER A 498 -42.79 -20.54 -3.16
C SER A 498 -44.06 -20.87 -2.38
N LEU A 499 -45.17 -20.99 -3.11
CA LEU A 499 -46.47 -21.39 -2.56
C LEU A 499 -46.50 -22.86 -2.13
N MET A 500 -45.63 -23.72 -2.69
CA MET A 500 -45.63 -25.16 -2.43
C MET A 500 -44.97 -25.54 -1.10
N ASN A 501 -43.87 -24.88 -0.74
CA ASN A 501 -43.07 -25.28 0.42
C ASN A 501 -42.48 -24.11 1.22
N ASN A 502 -42.97 -22.89 1.00
CA ASN A 502 -42.49 -21.68 1.66
C ASN A 502 -41.00 -21.36 1.42
N MET A 503 -40.35 -21.97 0.43
CA MET A 503 -38.96 -21.69 0.07
C MET A 503 -38.82 -20.23 -0.37
N GLN A 504 -37.88 -19.50 0.23
CA GLN A 504 -37.60 -18.11 -0.12
C GLN A 504 -36.51 -18.03 -1.18
N PHE A 505 -36.66 -17.07 -2.09
CA PHE A 505 -35.71 -16.83 -3.18
C PHE A 505 -35.66 -15.34 -3.52
N VAL A 506 -34.65 -14.94 -4.29
CA VAL A 506 -34.51 -13.59 -4.84
C VAL A 506 -34.57 -13.65 -6.35
N VAL A 507 -35.43 -12.83 -6.95
CA VAL A 507 -35.57 -12.70 -8.40
C VAL A 507 -34.88 -11.42 -8.83
N LYS A 508 -33.95 -11.52 -9.77
CA LYS A 508 -33.32 -10.37 -10.42
C LYS A 508 -33.76 -10.31 -11.87
N GLU A 509 -34.40 -9.21 -12.25
CA GLU A 509 -34.91 -8.99 -13.60
C GLU A 509 -33.79 -8.65 -14.58
N MET A 510 -33.91 -9.11 -15.82
CA MET A 510 -33.03 -8.78 -16.94
C MET A 510 -33.87 -8.21 -18.08
N LYS A 511 -33.53 -7.01 -18.55
CA LYS A 511 -34.18 -6.40 -19.71
C LYS A 511 -33.46 -6.84 -20.98
N GLY A 512 -34.18 -7.49 -21.89
CA GLY A 512 -33.64 -7.92 -23.19
C GLY A 512 -33.96 -6.87 -24.25
N GLU A 513 -33.07 -5.92 -24.50
CA GLU A 513 -33.17 -5.11 -25.71
C GLU A 513 -32.67 -5.94 -26.90
N ASN A 514 -33.60 -6.41 -27.74
CA ASN A 514 -33.40 -6.99 -29.09
C ASN A 514 -32.17 -7.90 -29.29
N THR A 515 -31.91 -8.83 -28.37
CA THR A 515 -30.69 -9.65 -28.38
C THR A 515 -31.05 -11.13 -28.47
N VAL A 516 -30.66 -11.76 -29.58
CA VAL A 516 -30.69 -13.21 -29.74
C VAL A 516 -29.66 -13.80 -28.78
N LEU A 517 -30.08 -14.70 -27.89
CA LEU A 517 -29.16 -15.40 -26.99
C LEU A 517 -28.10 -16.16 -27.79
N PRO A 518 -26.81 -16.10 -27.40
CA PRO A 518 -25.77 -16.95 -28.00
C PRO A 518 -26.14 -18.43 -27.87
N THR A 519 -25.77 -19.25 -28.85
CA THR A 519 -26.01 -20.70 -28.84
C THR A 519 -25.36 -21.42 -27.64
N SER A 520 -24.33 -20.83 -27.03
CA SER A 520 -23.65 -21.30 -25.83
C SER A 520 -24.22 -20.77 -24.50
N PHE A 521 -25.29 -19.96 -24.53
CA PHE A 521 -25.81 -19.30 -23.33
C PHE A 521 -26.22 -20.28 -22.23
N TRP A 522 -27.07 -21.26 -22.58
CA TRP A 522 -27.58 -22.24 -21.62
C TRP A 522 -26.47 -23.12 -21.03
N SER A 523 -25.47 -23.51 -21.81
CA SER A 523 -24.37 -24.34 -21.31
C SER A 523 -23.47 -23.57 -20.35
N VAL A 524 -23.17 -22.30 -20.61
CA VAL A 524 -22.34 -21.49 -19.70
C VAL A 524 -23.08 -21.17 -18.41
N VAL A 525 -24.37 -20.83 -18.48
CA VAL A 525 -25.18 -20.57 -17.27
C VAL A 525 -25.37 -21.85 -16.44
N ALA A 526 -25.46 -23.02 -17.09
CA ALA A 526 -25.49 -24.29 -16.38
C ALA A 526 -24.20 -24.60 -15.61
N GLU A 527 -23.02 -24.26 -16.15
CA GLU A 527 -21.76 -24.37 -15.39
C GLU A 527 -21.71 -23.37 -14.23
N PHE A 528 -22.19 -22.14 -14.45
CA PHE A 528 -22.27 -21.12 -13.39
C PHE A 528 -23.22 -21.53 -12.25
N GLY A 529 -24.34 -22.18 -12.59
CA GLY A 529 -25.30 -22.72 -11.63
C GLY A 529 -24.79 -23.89 -10.77
N LYS A 530 -23.66 -24.51 -11.16
CA LYS A 530 -23.01 -25.58 -10.38
C LYS A 530 -22.12 -25.05 -9.27
N LEU A 531 -21.80 -23.76 -9.26
CA LEU A 531 -20.94 -23.14 -8.24
C LEU A 531 -21.58 -23.28 -6.86
N LYS A 532 -20.87 -23.94 -5.94
CA LYS A 532 -21.30 -24.15 -4.55
C LYS A 532 -20.15 -23.80 -3.62
N HIS A 533 -20.32 -22.68 -2.91
CA HIS A 533 -19.36 -22.24 -1.91
C HIS A 533 -20.11 -21.55 -0.78
N PRO A 534 -19.75 -21.76 0.50
CA PRO A 534 -20.46 -21.13 1.61
C PRO A 534 -20.50 -19.60 1.49
N ASN A 535 -19.42 -18.96 1.03
CA ASN A 535 -19.34 -17.49 0.92
C ASN A 535 -19.84 -16.92 -0.42
N ILE A 536 -20.61 -17.66 -1.22
CA ILE A 536 -21.17 -17.20 -2.51
C ILE A 536 -22.68 -17.45 -2.52
N ILE A 537 -23.46 -16.47 -2.98
CA ILE A 537 -24.90 -16.62 -3.15
C ILE A 537 -25.17 -17.56 -4.33
N ARG A 538 -25.85 -18.67 -4.06
CA ARG A 538 -26.13 -19.69 -5.07
C ARG A 538 -27.17 -19.25 -6.08
N LEU A 539 -26.85 -19.39 -7.37
CA LEU A 539 -27.82 -19.31 -8.46
C LEU A 539 -28.64 -20.61 -8.48
N MET A 540 -29.96 -20.49 -8.30
CA MET A 540 -30.88 -21.63 -8.23
C MET A 540 -31.46 -21.99 -9.59
N GLY A 541 -31.64 -20.99 -10.47
CA GLY A 541 -32.14 -21.18 -11.81
C GLY A 541 -32.19 -19.90 -12.62
N ILE A 542 -32.50 -20.06 -13.90
CA ILE A 542 -32.71 -18.98 -14.85
C ILE A 542 -33.97 -19.26 -15.66
N CYS A 543 -34.71 -18.18 -15.95
CA CYS A 543 -35.88 -18.20 -16.81
C CYS A 543 -35.69 -17.15 -17.90
N TRP A 544 -35.94 -17.51 -19.15
CA TRP A 544 -35.75 -16.60 -20.28
C TRP A 544 -36.92 -16.65 -21.27
N SER A 545 -37.26 -15.48 -21.80
CA SER A 545 -38.22 -15.25 -22.88
C SER A 545 -37.60 -14.29 -23.90
N GLU A 546 -38.14 -14.23 -25.12
CA GLU A 546 -37.66 -13.37 -26.21
C GLU A 546 -37.49 -11.88 -25.82
N LYS A 547 -38.18 -11.40 -24.78
CA LYS A 547 -38.18 -9.98 -24.37
C LYS A 547 -37.55 -9.71 -22.99
N SER A 548 -37.42 -10.73 -22.13
CA SER A 548 -37.03 -10.53 -20.72
C SER A 548 -36.54 -11.82 -20.08
N GLY A 549 -35.67 -11.69 -19.08
CA GLY A 549 -35.15 -12.81 -18.31
C GLY A 549 -35.25 -12.59 -16.80
N PHE A 550 -35.22 -13.68 -16.04
CA PHE A 550 -35.14 -13.67 -14.59
C PHE A 550 -34.02 -14.59 -14.12
N LEU A 551 -33.17 -14.07 -13.25
CA LEU A 551 -32.22 -14.87 -12.47
C LEU A 551 -32.80 -15.13 -11.09
N VAL A 552 -32.79 -16.40 -10.68
CA VAL A 552 -33.32 -16.83 -9.38
C VAL A 552 -32.16 -17.24 -8.49
N TYR A 553 -31.92 -16.46 -7.45
CA TYR A 553 -30.91 -16.71 -6.43
C TYR A 553 -31.54 -17.22 -5.13
N GLU A 554 -30.75 -17.88 -4.29
CA GLU A 554 -31.19 -18.20 -2.95
C GLU A 554 -31.37 -16.94 -2.10
N TYR A 555 -32.39 -16.95 -1.23
CA TYR A 555 -32.58 -15.89 -0.26
C TYR A 555 -31.64 -16.11 0.93
N VAL A 556 -30.81 -15.11 1.21
CA VAL A 556 -30.00 -15.04 2.42
C VAL A 556 -30.53 -13.90 3.27
N GLU A 557 -30.80 -14.19 4.55
CA GLU A 557 -31.16 -13.17 5.53
C GLU A 557 -29.89 -12.45 6.00
N GLY A 558 -29.80 -11.15 5.73
CA GLY A 558 -28.62 -10.33 6.02
C GLY A 558 -28.78 -8.89 5.56
N LYS A 559 -27.71 -8.11 5.71
CA LYS A 559 -27.62 -6.73 5.22
C LYS A 559 -26.36 -6.56 4.38
N VAL A 560 -26.36 -5.57 3.49
CA VAL A 560 -25.20 -5.27 2.66
C VAL A 560 -24.06 -4.72 3.51
N LEU A 561 -22.81 -4.99 3.11
CA LEU A 561 -21.62 -4.66 3.91
C LEU A 561 -21.53 -3.17 4.24
N SER A 562 -21.83 -2.29 3.28
CA SER A 562 -21.84 -0.83 3.45
C SER A 562 -22.77 -0.35 4.57
N GLU A 563 -23.90 -1.03 4.79
CA GLU A 563 -24.86 -0.67 5.85
C GLU A 563 -24.40 -1.09 7.25
N VAL A 564 -23.62 -2.18 7.35
CA VAL A 564 -23.26 -2.77 8.65
C VAL A 564 -21.86 -2.41 9.12
N LEU A 565 -20.96 -2.03 8.21
CA LEU A 565 -19.52 -1.86 8.46
C LEU A 565 -19.23 -1.01 9.70
N ARG A 566 -19.93 0.13 9.85
CA ARG A 566 -19.76 1.07 10.98
C ARG A 566 -20.08 0.47 12.35
N ASN A 567 -20.78 -0.67 12.42
CA ASN A 567 -21.19 -1.32 13.66
C ASN A 567 -20.44 -2.65 13.93
N LEU A 568 -19.42 -2.98 13.14
CA LEU A 568 -18.66 -4.22 13.26
C LEU A 568 -17.38 -4.03 14.08
N SER A 569 -17.14 -4.94 15.03
CA SER A 569 -15.85 -5.08 15.72
C SER A 569 -14.77 -5.62 14.78
N TRP A 570 -13.49 -5.46 15.17
CA TRP A 570 -12.36 -5.97 14.38
C TRP A 570 -12.49 -7.46 14.05
N GLU A 571 -12.84 -8.30 15.03
CA GLU A 571 -12.98 -9.75 14.82
C GLU A 571 -14.03 -10.10 13.76
N ARG A 572 -15.14 -9.35 13.70
CA ARG A 572 -16.21 -9.54 12.72
C ARG A 572 -15.77 -9.04 11.34
N ARG A 573 -15.12 -7.88 11.27
CA ARG A 573 -14.53 -7.35 10.00
C ARG A 573 -13.49 -8.31 9.42
N ARG A 574 -12.64 -8.86 10.28
CA ARG A 574 -11.66 -9.90 9.94
C ARG A 574 -12.31 -11.16 9.39
N LYS A 575 -13.36 -11.66 10.05
CA LYS A 575 -14.13 -12.82 9.59
C LYS A 575 -14.71 -12.60 8.19
N ILE A 576 -15.22 -11.39 7.92
CA ILE A 576 -15.73 -10.98 6.61
C ILE A 576 -14.62 -10.94 5.57
N ALA A 577 -13.47 -10.32 5.86
CA ALA A 577 -12.33 -10.28 4.93
C ALA A 577 -11.91 -11.70 4.49
N ILE A 578 -11.81 -12.63 5.44
CA ILE A 578 -11.44 -14.03 5.16
C ILE A 578 -12.50 -14.75 4.35
N GLY A 579 -13.78 -14.57 4.67
CA GLY A 579 -14.86 -15.21 3.93
C GLY A 579 -14.92 -14.74 2.46
N ILE A 580 -14.66 -13.46 2.20
CA ILE A 580 -14.55 -12.93 0.83
C ILE A 580 -13.32 -13.53 0.14
N ALA A 581 -12.16 -13.57 0.80
CA ALA A 581 -10.95 -14.17 0.23
C ALA A 581 -11.10 -15.67 -0.07
N LYS A 582 -11.87 -16.42 0.74
CA LYS A 582 -12.25 -17.82 0.45
C LYS A 582 -13.08 -17.94 -0.81
N ALA A 583 -14.07 -17.06 -0.99
CA ALA A 583 -14.86 -17.01 -2.22
C ALA A 583 -14.00 -16.73 -3.45
N LEU A 584 -13.11 -15.73 -3.38
CA LEU A 584 -12.22 -15.38 -4.49
C LEU A 584 -11.22 -16.50 -4.81
N SER A 585 -10.62 -17.14 -3.79
CA SER A 585 -9.69 -18.26 -4.00
C SER A 585 -10.39 -19.44 -4.68
N PHE A 586 -11.65 -19.72 -4.33
CA PHE A 586 -12.47 -20.72 -5.02
C PHE A 586 -12.75 -20.34 -6.49
N LEU A 587 -13.14 -19.08 -6.74
CA LEU A 587 -13.50 -18.62 -8.09
C LEU A 587 -12.30 -18.53 -9.05
N HIS A 588 -11.15 -18.05 -8.57
CA HIS A 588 -9.96 -17.90 -9.40
C HIS A 588 -9.12 -19.17 -9.49
N GLY A 589 -8.99 -19.91 -8.38
CA GLY A 589 -8.06 -21.04 -8.28
C GLY A 589 -8.66 -22.42 -8.55
N TYR A 590 -9.97 -22.62 -8.29
CA TYR A 590 -10.61 -23.94 -8.39
C TYR A 590 -11.58 -24.07 -9.57
N CYS A 591 -12.02 -22.97 -10.16
CA CYS A 591 -12.87 -22.99 -11.36
C CYS A 591 -12.01 -22.99 -12.63
N SER A 592 -12.39 -23.80 -13.64
CA SER A 592 -11.71 -23.85 -14.94
C SER A 592 -12.76 -23.78 -16.06
N PRO A 593 -12.85 -22.66 -16.81
CA PRO A 593 -12.06 -21.44 -16.67
C PRO A 593 -12.36 -20.68 -15.37
N SER A 594 -11.42 -19.84 -14.94
CA SER A 594 -11.56 -18.96 -13.78
C SER A 594 -12.76 -18.02 -13.93
N VAL A 595 -13.47 -17.77 -12.83
CA VAL A 595 -14.67 -16.93 -12.80
C VAL A 595 -14.33 -15.58 -12.17
N VAL A 596 -14.46 -14.51 -12.93
CA VAL A 596 -14.21 -13.13 -12.49
C VAL A 596 -15.50 -12.47 -12.02
N VAL A 597 -15.45 -11.77 -10.89
CA VAL A 597 -16.60 -11.11 -10.23
C VAL A 597 -16.92 -9.76 -10.90
N GLY A 598 -15.87 -9.03 -11.29
CA GLY A 598 -15.88 -7.79 -12.06
C GLY A 598 -16.05 -6.52 -11.22
N ASP A 599 -17.10 -6.45 -10.41
CA ASP A 599 -17.33 -5.32 -9.49
C ASP A 599 -17.27 -5.81 -8.04
N MET A 600 -16.11 -5.63 -7.42
CA MET A 600 -15.85 -5.96 -6.02
C MET A 600 -16.19 -4.78 -5.11
N SER A 601 -17.47 -4.38 -5.10
CA SER A 601 -17.99 -3.32 -4.23
C SER A 601 -18.65 -3.88 -2.96
N PRO A 602 -18.72 -3.11 -1.86
CA PRO A 602 -19.44 -3.51 -0.64
C PRO A 602 -20.91 -3.85 -0.87
N GLU A 603 -21.52 -3.26 -1.90
CA GLU A 603 -22.92 -3.51 -2.29
C GLU A 603 -23.15 -4.93 -2.84
N ARG A 604 -22.07 -5.65 -3.20
CA ARG A 604 -22.14 -7.05 -3.64
C ARG A 604 -21.91 -8.06 -2.52
N VAL A 605 -21.61 -7.60 -1.31
CA VAL A 605 -21.33 -8.47 -0.16
C VAL A 605 -22.48 -8.37 0.84
N LEU A 606 -23.27 -9.44 0.95
CA LEU A 606 -24.27 -9.56 1.99
C LEU A 606 -23.67 -10.21 3.24
N VAL A 607 -23.80 -9.60 4.40
CA VAL A 607 -23.39 -10.15 5.68
C VAL A 607 -24.60 -10.76 6.37
N ASP A 608 -24.58 -12.08 6.59
CA ASP A 608 -25.70 -12.80 7.20
C ASP A 608 -25.73 -12.66 8.73
N GLY A 609 -26.77 -13.19 9.37
CA GLY A 609 -26.94 -13.16 10.83
C GLY A 609 -25.83 -13.85 11.65
N LYS A 610 -24.87 -14.53 11.02
CA LYS A 610 -23.70 -15.15 11.64
C LYS A 610 -22.40 -14.42 11.29
N ASP A 611 -22.47 -13.23 10.72
CA ASP A 611 -21.33 -12.46 10.21
C ASP A 611 -20.55 -13.18 9.11
N GLU A 612 -21.21 -14.06 8.37
CA GLU A 612 -20.59 -14.67 7.19
C GLU A 612 -20.88 -13.81 5.96
N PRO A 613 -19.85 -13.44 5.18
CA PRO A 613 -20.07 -12.76 3.92
C PRO A 613 -20.58 -13.74 2.86
N ARG A 614 -21.56 -13.29 2.07
CA ARG A 614 -22.09 -13.97 0.89
C ARG A 614 -21.94 -13.03 -0.30
N LEU A 615 -21.00 -13.38 -1.19
CA LEU A 615 -20.71 -12.63 -2.38
C LEU A 615 -21.76 -12.88 -3.46
N SER A 616 -22.33 -11.81 -3.99
CA SER A 616 -23.28 -11.83 -5.10
C SER A 616 -22.54 -11.77 -6.43
N LEU A 617 -22.73 -12.78 -7.28
CA LEU A 617 -22.10 -12.84 -8.60
C LEU A 617 -23.06 -12.35 -9.69
N SER A 618 -22.48 -11.84 -10.78
CA SER A 618 -23.21 -11.53 -12.01
C SER A 618 -22.84 -12.55 -13.09
N LEU A 619 -23.69 -12.67 -14.12
CA LEU A 619 -23.38 -13.52 -15.27
C LEU A 619 -22.08 -13.05 -15.96
N PRO A 620 -21.29 -13.97 -16.56
CA PRO A 620 -20.03 -13.64 -17.23
C PRO A 620 -20.19 -12.59 -18.34
N ALA A 621 -19.16 -11.76 -18.51
CA ALA A 621 -19.08 -10.76 -19.57
C ALA A 621 -19.17 -11.41 -20.96
N GLY A 622 -20.08 -10.91 -21.82
CA GLY A 622 -20.36 -11.45 -23.15
C GLY A 622 -21.65 -12.27 -23.27
N LEU A 623 -22.30 -12.62 -22.16
CA LEU A 623 -23.61 -13.31 -22.14
C LEU A 623 -24.77 -12.44 -21.67
N ALA A 624 -24.49 -11.31 -21.02
CA ALA A 624 -25.50 -10.51 -20.35
C ALA A 624 -25.78 -9.20 -21.08
N CYS A 625 -27.07 -8.95 -21.31
CA CYS A 625 -27.65 -7.64 -21.63
C CYS A 625 -27.70 -6.71 -20.40
N THR A 626 -26.69 -6.80 -19.53
CA THR A 626 -26.53 -5.94 -18.36
C THR A 626 -25.32 -5.07 -18.59
N ASP A 627 -25.50 -3.76 -18.66
CA ASP A 627 -24.41 -2.79 -18.74
C ASP A 627 -23.40 -3.07 -17.62
N ILE A 628 -22.25 -3.65 -17.98
CA ILE A 628 -21.13 -3.80 -17.07
C ILE A 628 -20.61 -2.37 -16.83
N GLN A 629 -21.00 -1.78 -15.70
CA GLN A 629 -20.55 -0.46 -15.32
C GLN A 629 -19.07 -0.51 -14.94
N PHE A 630 -18.21 -0.14 -15.90
CA PHE A 630 -16.83 0.29 -15.65
C PHE A 630 -16.76 1.57 -14.79
N SER A 631 -17.90 2.14 -14.39
CA SER A 631 -18.01 3.36 -13.58
C SER A 631 -18.02 3.13 -12.06
N SER A 632 -17.94 1.89 -11.57
CA SER A 632 -17.81 1.63 -10.13
C SER A 632 -16.44 2.09 -9.63
N ALA A 633 -16.43 2.79 -8.49
CA ALA A 633 -15.20 3.27 -7.85
C ALA A 633 -14.25 2.13 -7.44
N TYR A 634 -14.77 0.90 -7.33
CA TYR A 634 -14.05 -0.31 -6.95
C TYR A 634 -13.44 -1.09 -8.13
N VAL A 635 -13.71 -0.65 -9.37
CA VAL A 635 -13.11 -1.24 -10.57
C VAL A 635 -11.67 -0.77 -10.72
N ALA A 636 -10.76 -1.69 -11.04
CA ALA A 636 -9.35 -1.40 -11.21
C ALA A 636 -9.08 -0.41 -12.37
N PRO A 637 -8.08 0.48 -12.25
CA PRO A 637 -7.81 1.50 -13.26
C PRO A 637 -7.61 0.92 -14.67
N GLU A 638 -6.81 -0.15 -14.80
CA GLU A 638 -6.52 -0.77 -16.10
C GLU A 638 -7.77 -1.40 -16.76
N THR A 639 -8.74 -1.81 -15.94
CA THR A 639 -10.00 -2.40 -16.41
C THR A 639 -10.96 -1.34 -16.93
N ARG A 640 -10.88 -0.10 -16.44
CA ARG A 640 -11.63 1.03 -17.01
C ARG A 640 -11.13 1.39 -18.40
N GLU A 641 -9.82 1.25 -18.64
CA GLU A 641 -9.18 1.55 -19.92
C GLU A 641 -9.39 0.43 -20.95
N THR A 642 -9.07 -0.81 -20.59
CA THR A 642 -9.10 -1.97 -21.48
C THR A 642 -10.51 -2.53 -21.69
N LYS A 643 -11.41 -2.25 -20.75
CA LYS A 643 -12.74 -2.89 -20.63
C LYS A 643 -12.69 -4.41 -20.46
N GLU A 644 -11.54 -4.96 -20.06
CA GLU A 644 -11.35 -6.37 -19.79
C GLU A 644 -11.27 -6.63 -18.28
N MET A 645 -12.11 -7.55 -17.80
CA MET A 645 -12.15 -7.97 -16.40
C MET A 645 -11.21 -9.15 -16.20
N THR A 646 -10.27 -9.02 -15.26
CA THR A 646 -9.29 -10.06 -14.95
C THR A 646 -9.37 -10.46 -13.48
N GLU A 647 -8.75 -11.58 -13.12
CA GLU A 647 -8.58 -11.97 -11.72
C GLU A 647 -7.91 -10.85 -10.91
N GLN A 648 -6.93 -10.16 -11.50
CA GLN A 648 -6.20 -9.09 -10.80
C GLN A 648 -7.02 -7.82 -10.63
N SER A 649 -8.04 -7.63 -11.46
CA SER A 649 -9.04 -6.58 -11.30
C SER A 649 -9.92 -6.83 -10.06
N ASP A 650 -10.33 -8.08 -9.83
CA ASP A 650 -11.06 -8.47 -8.61
C ASP A 650 -10.20 -8.30 -7.35
N ILE A 651 -8.90 -8.66 -7.42
CA ILE A 651 -7.97 -8.47 -6.31
C ILE A 651 -7.83 -7.01 -5.93
N TYR A 652 -7.77 -6.10 -6.92
CA TYR A 652 -7.73 -4.67 -6.66
C TYR A 652 -8.96 -4.17 -5.91
N GLY A 653 -10.16 -4.51 -6.39
CA GLY A 653 -11.39 -4.12 -5.70
C GLY A 653 -11.52 -4.75 -4.31
N PHE A 654 -11.02 -5.98 -4.12
CA PHE A 654 -10.92 -6.57 -2.78
C PHE A 654 -9.95 -5.81 -1.86
N GLY A 655 -8.82 -5.34 -2.39
CA GLY A 655 -7.90 -4.48 -1.65
C GLY A 655 -8.53 -3.18 -1.17
N LEU A 656 -9.42 -2.57 -1.98
CA LEU A 656 -10.21 -1.42 -1.55
C LEU A 656 -11.20 -1.76 -0.43
N ILE A 657 -11.88 -2.91 -0.50
CA ILE A 657 -12.74 -3.40 0.60
C ILE A 657 -11.93 -3.59 1.89
N LEU A 658 -10.69 -4.11 1.81
CA LEU A 658 -9.82 -4.25 2.98
C LEU A 658 -9.47 -2.89 3.60
N ILE A 659 -9.14 -1.88 2.78
CA ILE A 659 -8.89 -0.51 3.25
C ILE A 659 -10.14 0.04 3.97
N GLU A 660 -11.33 -0.14 3.39
CA GLU A 660 -12.58 0.31 4.00
C GLU A 660 -12.89 -0.43 5.32
N LEU A 661 -12.65 -1.74 5.39
CA LEU A 661 -12.79 -2.52 6.62
C LEU A 661 -11.85 -2.04 7.74
N LEU A 662 -10.66 -1.55 7.39
CA LEU A 662 -9.67 -1.07 8.36
C LEU A 662 -9.95 0.38 8.82
N THR A 663 -10.37 1.22 7.88
CA THR A 663 -10.40 2.68 8.07
C THR A 663 -11.80 3.26 8.21
N GLY A 664 -12.83 2.51 7.79
CA GLY A 664 -14.21 2.98 7.74
C GLY A 664 -14.47 3.99 6.62
N LYS A 665 -13.48 4.24 5.75
CA LYS A 665 -13.54 5.21 4.65
C LYS A 665 -13.76 4.51 3.31
N SER A 666 -14.69 5.04 2.52
CA SER A 666 -15.00 4.54 1.18
C SER A 666 -14.28 5.38 0.11
N PRO A 667 -13.88 4.77 -1.04
CA PRO A 667 -13.42 5.50 -2.21
C PRO A 667 -14.43 6.54 -2.75
N THR A 668 -15.70 6.46 -2.36
CA THR A 668 -16.76 7.38 -2.75
C THR A 668 -16.98 8.53 -1.76
N ASP A 669 -16.26 8.57 -0.63
CA ASP A 669 -16.42 9.63 0.36
C ASP A 669 -16.00 10.99 -0.21
N THR A 670 -16.74 12.04 0.13
CA THR A 670 -16.57 13.40 -0.41
C THR A 670 -15.19 14.00 -0.12
N GLU A 671 -14.47 13.47 0.87
CA GLU A 671 -13.08 13.83 1.20
C GLU A 671 -12.09 13.46 0.08
N PHE A 672 -12.41 12.49 -0.78
CA PHE A 672 -11.48 11.96 -1.78
C PHE A 672 -11.72 12.47 -3.22
N GLY A 673 -12.86 13.13 -3.50
CA GLY A 673 -13.16 13.79 -4.79
C GLY A 673 -13.27 12.86 -6.00
N MET A 674 -13.84 13.35 -7.11
CA MET A 674 -14.04 12.57 -8.37
C MET A 674 -12.76 12.37 -9.21
N GLN A 675 -11.57 12.46 -8.61
CA GLN A 675 -10.32 12.07 -9.28
C GLN A 675 -9.83 10.74 -8.71
N GLU A 676 -9.64 9.80 -9.63
CA GLU A 676 -9.32 8.40 -9.36
C GLU A 676 -7.97 8.28 -8.61
N ASN A 677 -7.92 7.42 -7.58
CA ASN A 677 -6.74 6.96 -6.82
C ASN A 677 -6.34 7.63 -5.49
N ASN A 678 -7.13 8.56 -4.93
CA ASN A 678 -6.76 9.22 -3.68
C ASN A 678 -6.75 8.28 -2.44
N ILE A 679 -7.70 7.34 -2.34
CA ILE A 679 -7.78 6.48 -1.13
C ILE A 679 -6.63 5.46 -1.00
N VAL A 680 -6.11 4.94 -2.12
CA VAL A 680 -5.01 3.97 -2.10
C VAL A 680 -3.70 4.68 -1.75
N GLU A 681 -3.46 5.86 -2.32
CA GLU A 681 -2.29 6.68 -1.98
C GLU A 681 -2.36 7.16 -0.53
N TRP A 682 -3.54 7.60 -0.07
CA TRP A 682 -3.79 7.89 1.34
C TRP A 682 -3.53 6.68 2.25
N ALA A 683 -3.95 5.48 1.86
CA ALA A 683 -3.66 4.26 2.62
C ALA A 683 -2.15 3.92 2.64
N ARG A 684 -1.41 4.15 1.53
CA ARG A 684 0.07 3.98 1.50
C ARG A 684 0.76 4.98 2.43
N TYR A 685 0.26 6.20 2.46
CA TYR A 685 0.71 7.22 3.40
C TYR A 685 0.46 6.77 4.84
N CYS A 686 -0.77 6.37 5.17
CA CYS A 686 -1.17 5.88 6.49
C CYS A 686 -0.35 4.66 6.95
N TYR A 687 0.04 3.78 6.02
CA TYR A 687 0.89 2.64 6.33
C TYR A 687 2.36 3.01 6.55
N SER A 688 2.85 4.04 5.86
CA SER A 688 4.21 4.57 6.04
C SER A 688 4.33 5.35 7.35
N ASP A 689 3.24 5.98 7.78
CA ASP A 689 3.08 6.60 9.08
C ASP A 689 2.87 5.51 10.16
N CYS A 690 3.83 5.34 11.07
CA CYS A 690 3.86 4.22 12.02
C CYS A 690 2.82 4.33 13.18
N HIS A 691 1.88 5.27 13.09
CA HIS A 691 0.88 5.55 14.12
C HIS A 691 -0.53 5.01 13.75
N LEU A 692 -0.80 3.76 14.15
CA LEU A 692 -2.05 3.05 13.87
C LEU A 692 -3.33 3.83 14.26
N ASP A 693 -3.28 4.58 15.37
CA ASP A 693 -4.45 5.31 15.88
C ASP A 693 -4.95 6.42 14.94
N VAL A 694 -4.11 6.89 14.01
CA VAL A 694 -4.41 8.05 13.14
C VAL A 694 -5.38 7.69 12.02
N TRP A 695 -5.29 6.48 11.47
CA TRP A 695 -6.01 6.07 10.26
C TRP A 695 -7.01 4.94 10.47
N ILE A 696 -6.91 4.21 11.59
CA ILE A 696 -7.84 3.13 11.91
C ILE A 696 -9.23 3.69 12.22
N ASP A 697 -10.28 2.97 11.81
CA ASP A 697 -11.65 3.32 12.13
C ASP A 697 -11.84 3.47 13.65
N SER A 698 -12.40 4.61 14.05
CA SER A 698 -12.72 4.96 15.44
C SER A 698 -13.46 3.84 16.20
N MET A 699 -14.29 3.05 15.50
CA MET A 699 -15.09 1.97 16.08
C MET A 699 -14.28 0.72 16.43
N ILE A 700 -13.11 0.53 15.81
CA ILE A 700 -12.21 -0.58 16.11
C ILE A 700 -10.91 -0.12 16.82
N ARG A 701 -10.73 1.19 17.04
CA ARG A 701 -9.58 1.76 17.76
C ARG A 701 -9.38 1.12 19.15
N GLY A 702 -10.45 0.83 19.89
CA GLY A 702 -10.39 0.13 21.18
C GLY A 702 -9.92 -1.33 21.11
N HIS A 703 -9.95 -1.95 19.94
CA HIS A 703 -9.45 -3.31 19.68
C HIS A 703 -8.02 -3.32 19.09
N ALA A 704 -7.53 -2.15 18.64
CA ALA A 704 -6.26 -2.00 17.94
C ALA A 704 -5.06 -2.35 18.81
N THR A 705 -5.11 -2.02 20.11
CA THR A 705 -3.99 -2.23 21.06
C THR A 705 -3.61 -3.69 21.23
N ASN A 706 -4.57 -4.62 21.06
CA ASN A 706 -4.35 -6.06 21.19
C ASN A 706 -4.13 -6.77 19.85
N ASN A 707 -4.45 -6.12 18.72
CA ASN A 707 -4.43 -6.71 17.38
C ASN A 707 -3.61 -5.88 16.38
N GLN A 708 -2.70 -5.04 16.87
CA GLN A 708 -1.95 -4.07 16.06
C GLN A 708 -1.23 -4.73 14.88
N ASN A 709 -0.57 -5.86 15.11
CA ASN A 709 0.12 -6.61 14.06
C ASN A 709 -0.86 -7.13 12.99
N GLU A 710 -2.01 -7.69 13.41
CA GLU A 710 -3.04 -8.17 12.47
C GLU A 710 -3.54 -7.04 11.57
N ILE A 711 -3.80 -5.86 12.16
CA ILE A 711 -4.37 -4.71 11.47
C ILE A 711 -3.34 -4.09 10.51
N VAL A 712 -2.09 -3.94 10.94
CA VAL A 712 -1.00 -3.41 10.12
C VAL A 712 -0.67 -4.36 8.96
N GLU A 713 -0.60 -5.67 9.20
CA GLU A 713 -0.37 -6.66 8.13
C GLU A 713 -1.55 -6.73 7.16
N THR A 714 -2.79 -6.58 7.65
CA THR A 714 -3.97 -6.48 6.78
C THR A 714 -3.90 -5.23 5.90
N MET A 715 -3.43 -4.10 6.43
CA MET A 715 -3.21 -2.89 5.63
C MET A 715 -2.10 -3.10 4.59
N ASN A 716 -0.98 -3.69 4.98
CA ASN A 716 0.12 -4.04 4.08
C ASN A 716 -0.38 -4.91 2.91
N LEU A 717 -1.19 -5.94 3.21
CA LEU A 717 -1.81 -6.79 2.19
C LEU A 717 -2.74 -6.01 1.28
N ALA A 718 -3.59 -5.14 1.84
CA ALA A 718 -4.49 -4.30 1.06
C ALA A 718 -3.75 -3.41 0.06
N LEU A 719 -2.57 -2.88 0.44
CA LEU A 719 -1.70 -2.10 -0.44
C LEU A 719 -1.04 -2.92 -1.55
N HIS A 720 -0.69 -4.18 -1.29
CA HIS A 720 -0.21 -5.11 -2.32
C HIS A 720 -1.34 -5.49 -3.30
N CYS A 721 -2.56 -5.71 -2.80
CA CYS A 721 -3.74 -5.96 -3.63
C CYS A 721 -4.07 -4.76 -4.54
N THR A 722 -3.77 -3.53 -4.10
CA THR A 722 -4.02 -2.28 -4.83
C THR A 722 -2.78 -1.73 -5.56
N ALA A 723 -1.81 -2.60 -5.88
CA ALA A 723 -0.65 -2.22 -6.68
C ALA A 723 -1.06 -1.69 -8.05
N THR A 724 -0.36 -0.66 -8.54
CA THR A 724 -0.64 -0.02 -9.84
C THR A 724 -0.38 -0.98 -11.00
N ASP A 725 0.66 -1.81 -10.90
CA ASP A 725 0.92 -2.92 -11.82
C ASP A 725 0.06 -4.14 -11.44
N PRO A 726 -0.87 -4.60 -12.31
CA PRO A 726 -1.71 -5.77 -12.04
C PRO A 726 -0.90 -7.05 -11.83
N THR A 727 0.28 -7.18 -12.44
CA THR A 727 1.14 -8.37 -12.31
C THR A 727 1.85 -8.44 -10.95
N ALA A 728 1.93 -7.32 -10.24
CA ALA A 728 2.49 -7.25 -8.89
C ALA A 728 1.46 -7.59 -7.80
N ARG A 729 0.17 -7.72 -8.15
CA ARG A 729 -0.90 -8.05 -7.20
C ARG A 729 -0.85 -9.54 -6.84
N PRO A 730 -1.05 -9.91 -5.56
CA PRO A 730 -1.10 -11.31 -5.14
C PRO A 730 -2.34 -12.01 -5.69
N CYS A 731 -2.25 -13.29 -6.05
CA CYS A 731 -3.44 -14.06 -6.43
C CYS A 731 -4.37 -14.30 -5.24
N ALA A 732 -5.66 -14.60 -5.48
CA ALA A 732 -6.66 -14.77 -4.42
C ALA A 732 -6.27 -15.80 -3.35
N THR A 733 -5.57 -16.86 -3.74
CA THR A 733 -5.07 -17.89 -2.80
C THR A 733 -3.98 -17.33 -1.87
N GLN A 734 -3.07 -16.50 -2.40
CA GLN A 734 -2.05 -15.84 -1.59
C GLN A 734 -2.67 -14.81 -0.64
N VAL A 735 -3.68 -14.08 -1.12
CA VAL A 735 -4.45 -13.12 -0.30
C VAL A 735 -5.13 -13.81 0.88
N LEU A 736 -5.86 -14.91 0.64
CA LEU A 736 -6.49 -15.70 1.69
C LEU A 736 -5.48 -16.16 2.74
N LYS A 737 -4.33 -16.65 2.29
CA LYS A 737 -3.30 -17.18 3.17
C LYS A 737 -2.58 -16.10 3.99
N ASN A 738 -2.38 -14.92 3.41
CA ASN A 738 -1.84 -13.76 4.13
C ASN A 738 -2.83 -13.29 5.23
N LEU A 739 -4.13 -13.26 4.93
CA LEU A 739 -5.16 -12.95 5.94
C LEU A 739 -5.24 -13.99 7.06
N GLU A 740 -5.13 -15.29 6.74
CA GLU A 740 -5.17 -16.35 7.74
C GLU A 740 -3.86 -16.44 8.57
N SER A 741 -2.70 -16.08 7.99
CA SER A 741 -1.40 -16.12 8.68
C SER A 741 -1.15 -14.93 9.61
N ALA A 742 -1.69 -13.74 9.28
CA ALA A 742 -1.68 -12.58 10.17
C ALA A 742 -2.28 -12.89 11.57
N MET A 743 -3.10 -13.95 11.67
CA MET A 743 -3.88 -14.34 12.86
C MET A 743 -3.22 -15.37 13.80
N LYS A 744 -2.00 -15.85 13.53
CA LYS A 744 -1.31 -16.74 14.48
C LYS A 744 -0.79 -15.89 15.66
N PRO A 745 -1.20 -16.14 16.92
CA PRO A 745 -0.64 -15.41 18.06
C PRO A 745 0.87 -15.64 18.14
N SER A 746 1.63 -14.54 18.24
CA SER A 746 3.06 -14.58 18.51
C SER A 746 3.28 -15.22 19.90
N SER A 747 3.73 -16.47 19.92
CA SER A 747 4.15 -17.17 21.14
C SER A 747 5.52 -16.65 21.60
N CYS A 748 5.63 -15.35 21.87
CA CYS A 748 6.85 -14.72 22.40
C CYS A 748 6.51 -13.57 23.36
N VAL A 749 5.74 -13.86 24.41
CA VAL A 749 5.78 -13.07 25.65
C VAL A 749 5.78 -14.06 26.82
N SER A 750 6.97 -14.53 27.19
CA SER A 750 7.17 -15.13 28.50
C SER A 750 6.96 -14.05 29.56
N ASN A 751 5.94 -14.25 30.38
CA ASN A 751 5.64 -13.48 31.59
C ASN A 751 6.92 -13.11 32.39
N LEU A 752 7.33 -11.85 32.30
CA LEU A 752 8.20 -11.24 33.31
C LEU A 752 7.37 -11.03 34.58
N LYS A 753 7.37 -12.02 35.46
CA LYS A 753 6.95 -11.84 36.85
C LYS A 753 8.00 -10.99 37.55
N PHE A 754 7.69 -9.72 37.79
CA PHE A 754 8.34 -8.94 38.84
C PHE A 754 7.92 -9.52 40.19
N SER A 755 8.85 -10.14 40.92
CA SER A 755 8.69 -10.41 42.35
C SER A 755 9.09 -9.15 43.12
N SER A 756 8.10 -8.48 43.72
CA SER A 756 8.31 -7.48 44.76
C SER A 756 8.50 -8.17 46.12
N SER A 757 9.68 -7.96 46.70
CA SER A 757 10.03 -7.87 48.13
C SER A 757 9.15 -8.55 49.20
N ASN A 758 9.80 -9.42 49.98
CA ASN A 758 10.05 -9.20 51.42
C ASN A 758 11.48 -9.62 51.76
#